data_AF-A0A939ZSR5-F1
#
_entry.id   AF-A0A939ZSR5-F1
#
_cell.length_a   1.000
_cell.length_b   1.000
_cell.length_c   1.000
_cell.angle_alpha   90.00
_cell.angle_beta   90.00
_cell.angle_gamma   90.00
#
_symmetry.space_group_name_H-M   'P 1'
#
loop_
_entity.id
_entity.type
_entity.pdbx_description
1 polymer ?
#
loop_
_entity_poly.entity_id
_entity_poly.type
_entity_poly.pdbx_seq_one_letter_code
_entity_poly.pdbx_strand_id
1 'polypeptide(L)'
;MKKSKIISLYIIIAVAGLCVAAGCGVRGAGPVATNTERTTAMNTDDTTLLTTPTQAPTGQPTPEPTQAPTEQPAATATPTPAPTSTLTPEPTQQPTSTPTPAPTPTPAPTATATPKPTPAPTPRPTATPTATPTEGPENGVYTTQNGVKYTVSGQLGAAGNTFTLKKDLVLTFERGSLAGSNNRFELTYSSEKPLIIDLRYIRGGKEVADRFYLEAGTDVTFGGLIASYLEDGRATELKSVTLSTVKGVSAKFSLSRISASLVPVYNSKLHYIENSRFKVGVQLSWGGGLNYIEDKHTPVSGLTNLVNRHDTGRLIQQSYYGTGGNSEYTPGSFNGSKWSYNPVQGGDQYGNASRLIDVRVTADSVYIKSQPQDWSLNGQITPSYMENTYTLTEEYIRVDNRFVDFSGWEHPYSHQELPAFYTVSYLDKFTWYNGSAGWTGAPLSSRADLNFWGDARYSDDCRFFVKEGNEETWCSWTSSQDDFGIGLYVPNIDMLYAGKFSYNGSKSAMDNATNYVAPLMTLKMTSFVPIEYSYLITTGSVAEIRATFTAHKDFADNASLHKNYRSMRVTELDYTDLDFTNQAAMAAIGDGNNTEITYNSTQKAMRLKVTTAHDPQVPLKYSGASEPLYAENYRTLEIRYMIPVSNKESSYVCDLFLCTGSKTSPDGSERTRISLVKDGEWHTAVVDLASLSFWRGKVNLIRFDYFDSCAVGDVMYVKSIALK
;
A
#
# COMPACT_ATOMS: atom_id res chain seq x y z
N MET A 1 55.01 40.33 22.64
CA MET A 1 55.21 39.10 23.43
C MET A 1 54.08 38.98 24.44
N LYS A 2 53.42 37.80 24.43
CA LYS A 2 52.56 37.12 25.43
C LYS A 2 51.51 37.95 26.21
N LYS A 3 50.17 37.80 26.02
CA LYS A 3 49.26 36.65 26.33
C LYS A 3 49.45 36.14 27.77
N SER A 4 48.49 35.82 28.62
CA SER A 4 47.05 35.49 28.58
C SER A 4 46.67 35.31 30.09
N LYS A 5 45.43 35.25 30.59
CA LYS A 5 44.41 34.18 30.47
C LYS A 5 43.61 34.26 31.78
N ILE A 6 42.27 34.18 31.76
CA ILE A 6 41.49 33.60 32.85
C ILE A 6 40.37 32.73 32.24
N ILE A 7 40.12 31.63 32.93
CA ILE A 7 39.44 30.39 32.59
C ILE A 7 37.99 30.42 33.13
N SER A 8 37.06 29.80 32.42
CA SER A 8 35.69 29.46 32.86
C SER A 8 35.66 28.14 33.64
N LEU A 9 34.78 27.99 34.64
CA LEU A 9 34.25 26.68 35.05
C LEU A 9 33.05 26.69 36.05
N TYR A 10 32.02 25.87 35.74
CA TYR A 10 31.06 25.13 36.61
C TYR A 10 30.01 25.90 37.46
N ILE A 11 28.78 25.45 37.81
CA ILE A 11 28.06 24.16 37.94
C ILE A 11 26.53 24.46 38.21
N ILE A 12 25.54 23.81 37.55
CA ILE A 12 24.50 22.83 38.04
C ILE A 12 23.19 23.34 38.77
N ILE A 13 22.05 23.02 38.12
CA ILE A 13 20.74 22.41 38.54
C ILE A 13 19.65 23.14 39.40
N ALA A 14 18.46 23.18 38.76
CA ALA A 14 17.03 23.08 39.19
C ALA A 14 16.37 24.05 40.19
N VAL A 15 15.17 24.56 39.83
CA VAL A 15 13.84 24.13 40.34
C VAL A 15 12.72 24.81 39.51
N ALA A 16 11.59 24.11 39.38
CA ALA A 16 10.42 24.35 38.52
C ALA A 16 9.52 25.55 38.92
N GLY A 17 8.68 25.99 37.97
CA GLY A 17 7.41 26.66 38.28
C GLY A 17 6.87 27.65 37.25
N LEU A 18 5.99 27.16 36.37
CA LEU A 18 4.74 27.78 35.86
C LEU A 18 4.70 29.15 35.15
N CYS A 19 3.90 29.16 34.08
CA CYS A 19 2.98 30.21 33.58
C CYS A 19 3.38 31.12 32.39
N VAL A 20 2.58 30.92 31.32
CA VAL A 20 1.95 31.90 30.41
C VAL A 20 2.86 32.70 29.46
N ALA A 21 2.75 32.39 28.16
CA ALA A 21 3.36 33.16 27.08
C ALA A 21 2.32 34.03 26.36
N ALA A 22 2.59 35.34 26.32
CA ALA A 22 2.00 36.30 25.39
C ALA A 22 3.12 37.22 24.84
N GLY A 23 3.20 37.32 23.51
CA GLY A 23 3.44 38.57 22.77
C GLY A 23 4.87 39.14 22.58
N CYS A 24 5.07 39.68 21.35
CA CYS A 24 6.10 40.61 20.84
C CYS A 24 7.52 40.02 20.59
N GLY A 25 8.24 40.29 19.50
CA GLY A 25 8.22 41.38 18.52
C GLY A 25 9.61 42.04 18.50
N VAL A 26 10.32 42.09 17.37
CA VAL A 26 11.59 42.85 17.26
C VAL A 26 11.73 43.56 15.90
N ARG A 27 12.12 44.84 15.95
CA ARG A 27 12.49 45.76 14.86
C ARG A 27 14.00 46.05 14.88
N GLY A 28 14.57 46.21 13.67
CA GLY A 28 15.64 47.17 13.26
C GLY A 28 17.09 46.86 13.63
N ALA A 29 18.15 47.26 12.90
CA ALA A 29 18.37 47.94 11.61
C ALA A 29 19.91 47.85 11.33
N GLY A 30 20.39 47.44 10.13
CA GLY A 30 21.07 48.28 9.10
C GLY A 30 22.59 48.52 9.34
N PRO A 31 23.38 49.11 8.40
CA PRO A 31 23.47 49.04 6.93
C PRO A 31 24.93 48.62 6.47
N VAL A 32 25.38 48.51 5.21
CA VAL A 32 25.63 49.53 4.17
C VAL A 32 26.15 48.88 2.85
N ALA A 33 25.52 49.28 1.72
CA ALA A 33 25.97 49.58 0.33
C ALA A 33 26.67 48.51 -0.57
N THR A 34 26.53 48.51 -1.91
CA THR A 34 26.30 49.60 -2.90
C THR A 34 25.70 49.09 -4.24
N ASN A 35 24.74 49.85 -4.81
CA ASN A 35 24.60 50.39 -6.19
C ASN A 35 24.63 49.48 -7.46
N THR A 36 23.91 49.71 -8.58
CA THR A 36 22.87 50.68 -9.03
C THR A 36 22.22 50.18 -10.35
N GLU A 37 21.01 50.70 -10.64
CA GLU A 37 20.36 51.01 -11.95
C GLU A 37 19.52 49.92 -12.66
N ARG A 38 18.33 50.19 -13.25
CA ARG A 38 17.34 51.31 -13.25
C ARG A 38 16.18 50.87 -14.17
N THR A 39 14.90 50.99 -13.76
CA THR A 39 13.84 51.77 -14.45
C THR A 39 12.49 51.73 -13.70
N THR A 40 11.96 52.94 -13.53
CA THR A 40 10.71 53.50 -12.93
C THR A 40 9.40 52.95 -13.52
N ALA A 41 8.27 52.69 -12.83
CA ALA A 41 7.45 53.38 -11.80
C ALA A 41 6.45 54.42 -12.34
N MET A 42 5.14 54.24 -12.04
CA MET A 42 4.22 55.33 -11.70
C MET A 42 2.93 54.83 -11.03
N ASN A 43 2.39 55.68 -10.14
CA ASN A 43 1.30 55.48 -9.17
C ASN A 43 0.14 56.46 -9.45
N THR A 44 -1.01 56.22 -8.81
CA THR A 44 -2.29 56.96 -8.65
C THR A 44 -2.16 58.51 -8.48
N ASP A 45 -3.10 59.42 -8.77
CA ASP A 45 -4.58 59.49 -8.58
C ASP A 45 -5.16 60.77 -9.27
N ASP A 46 -6.50 60.92 -9.33
CA ASP A 46 -7.33 62.16 -9.36
C ASP A 46 -8.16 62.64 -10.62
N THR A 47 -9.46 62.89 -10.35
CA THR A 47 -10.57 63.77 -10.86
C THR A 47 -11.03 64.00 -12.35
N THR A 48 -12.30 63.61 -12.59
CA THR A 48 -13.49 64.25 -13.25
C THR A 48 -13.48 64.90 -14.66
N LEU A 49 -14.39 64.44 -15.56
CA LEU A 49 -15.53 65.19 -16.16
C LEU A 49 -16.31 64.43 -17.29
N LEU A 50 -17.64 64.33 -17.09
CA LEU A 50 -18.81 64.36 -18.03
C LEU A 50 -18.77 63.75 -19.46
N THR A 51 -19.68 62.79 -19.76
CA THR A 51 -20.94 62.97 -20.53
C THR A 51 -21.70 61.64 -20.81
N THR A 52 -23.02 61.74 -20.81
CA THR A 52 -24.14 60.76 -20.92
C THR A 52 -24.45 60.28 -22.36
N PRO A 53 -25.57 59.57 -22.67
CA PRO A 53 -26.14 58.31 -22.12
C PRO A 53 -26.46 57.30 -23.28
N THR A 54 -26.95 56.06 -23.01
CA THR A 54 -28.00 55.38 -23.83
C THR A 54 -28.53 54.09 -23.16
N GLN A 55 -29.82 54.18 -22.80
CA GLN A 55 -30.94 53.21 -22.73
C GLN A 55 -30.73 51.73 -22.34
N ALA A 56 -31.42 51.36 -21.25
CA ALA A 56 -31.89 50.02 -20.93
C ALA A 56 -33.42 49.93 -21.17
N PRO A 57 -33.97 48.79 -21.63
CA PRO A 57 -35.41 48.61 -21.72
C PRO A 57 -36.01 48.17 -20.38
N THR A 58 -37.12 48.81 -20.06
CA THR A 58 -37.99 48.66 -18.90
C THR A 58 -38.98 47.52 -19.06
N GLY A 59 -39.24 46.79 -17.96
CA GLY A 59 -40.38 45.91 -17.76
C GLY A 59 -40.97 46.15 -16.36
N GLN A 60 -42.23 46.56 -16.35
CA GLN A 60 -43.02 47.21 -15.30
C GLN A 60 -43.49 46.28 -14.15
N PRO A 61 -43.65 46.79 -12.90
CA PRO A 61 -44.38 46.10 -11.83
C PRO A 61 -45.87 46.50 -11.81
N THR A 62 -46.79 45.59 -11.45
CA THR A 62 -48.23 45.86 -11.28
C THR A 62 -48.76 44.89 -10.20
N PRO A 63 -49.82 45.23 -9.40
CA PRO A 63 -49.73 45.27 -7.94
C PRO A 63 -50.69 44.29 -7.23
N GLU A 64 -50.51 44.11 -5.92
CA GLU A 64 -51.55 43.65 -4.98
C GLU A 64 -52.59 44.78 -4.75
N PRO A 65 -53.87 44.52 -4.38
CA PRO A 65 -54.23 43.90 -3.09
C PRO A 65 -55.59 43.13 -3.01
N THR A 66 -55.88 42.48 -1.88
CA THR A 66 -57.09 42.66 -1.01
C THR A 66 -57.58 41.36 -0.31
N GLN A 67 -58.01 41.50 0.96
CA GLN A 67 -58.35 40.47 1.97
C GLN A 67 -59.83 40.01 2.03
N ALA A 68 -60.03 38.84 2.69
CA ALA A 68 -61.11 38.37 3.60
C ALA A 68 -62.48 37.95 3.02
N PRO A 69 -63.32 37.07 3.67
CA PRO A 69 -63.26 36.51 5.05
C PRO A 69 -63.51 34.96 5.23
N THR A 70 -63.14 34.47 6.42
CA THR A 70 -63.76 33.45 7.33
C THR A 70 -64.56 32.25 6.78
N GLU A 71 -64.23 31.02 7.22
CA GLU A 71 -65.10 30.13 8.03
C GLU A 71 -64.43 28.79 8.41
N GLN A 72 -64.56 28.46 9.69
CA GLN A 72 -64.21 27.20 10.35
C GLN A 72 -65.35 26.19 10.19
N PRO A 73 -65.08 24.91 9.88
CA PRO A 73 -65.95 23.84 10.34
C PRO A 73 -65.31 23.03 11.47
N ALA A 74 -66.15 22.71 12.44
CA ALA A 74 -65.88 21.97 13.65
C ALA A 74 -65.48 20.51 13.40
N ALA A 75 -64.81 19.96 14.41
CA ALA A 75 -64.45 18.56 14.56
C ALA A 75 -65.60 17.60 14.23
N THR A 76 -65.32 16.60 13.41
CA THR A 76 -66.15 15.38 13.31
C THR A 76 -65.27 14.18 13.66
N ALA A 77 -65.61 13.52 14.76
CA ALA A 77 -64.97 12.28 15.17
C ALA A 77 -65.28 11.18 14.14
N THR A 78 -64.25 10.71 13.44
CA THR A 78 -64.33 9.48 12.64
C THR A 78 -64.41 8.27 13.59
N PRO A 79 -65.36 7.34 13.41
CA PRO A 79 -65.50 6.18 14.27
C PRO A 79 -64.30 5.25 14.13
N THR A 80 -63.75 4.86 15.28
CA THR A 80 -62.76 3.80 15.43
C THR A 80 -63.33 2.49 14.87
N PRO A 81 -62.67 1.80 13.93
CA PRO A 81 -63.09 0.47 13.53
C PRO A 81 -62.92 -0.49 14.72
N ALA A 82 -63.97 -1.26 15.02
CA ALA A 82 -63.98 -2.29 16.03
C ALA A 82 -62.89 -3.35 15.76
N PRO A 83 -62.29 -3.95 16.80
CA PRO A 83 -61.25 -4.95 16.64
C PRO A 83 -61.81 -6.19 15.93
N THR A 84 -61.39 -6.41 14.69
CA THR A 84 -61.57 -7.70 14.01
C THR A 84 -60.76 -8.75 14.75
N SER A 85 -61.44 -9.74 15.32
CA SER A 85 -60.86 -10.97 15.84
C SER A 85 -60.18 -11.72 14.70
N THR A 86 -58.88 -11.52 14.53
CA THR A 86 -58.07 -12.34 13.62
C THR A 86 -57.84 -13.69 14.28
N LEU A 87 -58.29 -14.74 13.60
CA LEU A 87 -58.17 -16.13 13.98
C LEU A 87 -56.72 -16.47 14.33
N THR A 88 -56.55 -17.12 15.48
CA THR A 88 -55.32 -17.78 15.92
C THR A 88 -54.85 -18.74 14.83
N PRO A 89 -53.61 -18.65 14.33
CA PRO A 89 -53.07 -19.66 13.44
C PRO A 89 -52.95 -20.98 14.20
N GLU A 90 -53.53 -22.03 13.62
CA GLU A 90 -53.39 -23.42 14.06
C GLU A 90 -51.90 -23.82 14.01
N PRO A 91 -51.38 -24.61 14.96
CA PRO A 91 -49.97 -24.95 15.02
C PRO A 91 -49.53 -25.71 13.77
N THR A 92 -48.73 -25.06 12.92
CA THR A 92 -48.02 -25.69 11.81
C THR A 92 -47.15 -26.81 12.36
N GLN A 93 -47.40 -28.03 11.89
CA GLN A 93 -46.60 -29.20 12.24
C GLN A 93 -45.13 -28.96 11.88
N GLN A 94 -44.26 -29.35 12.82
CA GLN A 94 -42.81 -29.37 12.69
C GLN A 94 -42.39 -30.13 11.42
N PRO A 95 -41.50 -29.57 10.59
CA PRO A 95 -40.99 -30.29 9.42
C PRO A 95 -40.28 -31.55 9.87
N THR A 96 -40.77 -32.69 9.41
CA THR A 96 -40.09 -33.97 9.54
C THR A 96 -38.84 -33.94 8.65
N SER A 97 -37.68 -34.20 9.25
CA SER A 97 -36.42 -34.33 8.55
C SER A 97 -36.51 -35.49 7.55
N THR A 98 -36.57 -35.18 6.26
CA THR A 98 -36.28 -36.16 5.21
C THR A 98 -34.86 -36.68 5.38
N PRO A 99 -34.63 -38.01 5.40
CA PRO A 99 -33.30 -38.56 5.56
C PRO A 99 -32.42 -38.14 4.38
N THR A 100 -31.27 -37.57 4.72
CA THR A 100 -30.19 -37.27 3.78
C THR A 100 -29.81 -38.56 3.03
N PRO A 101 -29.75 -38.55 1.68
CA PRO A 101 -29.28 -39.72 0.94
C PRO A 101 -27.86 -40.08 1.39
N ALA A 102 -27.64 -41.37 1.61
CA ALA A 102 -26.35 -41.92 2.01
C ALA A 102 -25.25 -41.55 1.00
N PRO A 103 -24.01 -41.27 1.46
CA PRO A 103 -22.92 -40.91 0.57
C PRO A 103 -22.66 -42.04 -0.43
N THR A 104 -22.65 -41.68 -1.71
CA THR A 104 -22.25 -42.56 -2.81
C THR A 104 -20.81 -43.02 -2.55
N PRO A 105 -20.50 -44.33 -2.61
CA PRO A 105 -19.16 -44.83 -2.34
C PRO A 105 -18.16 -44.24 -3.34
N THR A 106 -17.14 -43.57 -2.82
CA THR A 106 -15.98 -43.11 -3.57
C THR A 106 -15.32 -44.32 -4.23
N PRO A 107 -15.05 -44.30 -5.56
CA PRO A 107 -14.37 -45.40 -6.22
C PRO A 107 -12.99 -45.64 -5.58
N ALA A 108 -12.67 -46.91 -5.34
CA ALA A 108 -11.39 -47.34 -4.80
C ALA A 108 -10.23 -46.84 -5.67
N PRO A 109 -9.09 -46.44 -5.07
CA PRO A 109 -7.95 -45.98 -5.82
C PRO A 109 -7.44 -47.08 -6.74
N THR A 110 -7.51 -46.84 -8.04
CA THR A 110 -6.84 -47.65 -9.06
C THR A 110 -5.35 -47.65 -8.78
N ALA A 111 -4.74 -48.83 -8.63
CA ALA A 111 -3.31 -48.97 -8.46
C ALA A 111 -2.57 -48.32 -9.63
N THR A 112 -1.96 -47.15 -9.37
CA THR A 112 -1.06 -46.49 -10.31
C THR A 112 0.21 -47.32 -10.41
N ALA A 113 0.55 -47.74 -11.63
CA ALA A 113 1.76 -48.48 -11.92
C ALA A 113 2.99 -47.70 -11.42
N THR A 114 3.84 -48.39 -10.67
CA THR A 114 5.13 -47.90 -10.18
C THR A 114 5.97 -47.42 -11.38
N PRO A 115 6.39 -46.14 -11.43
CA PRO A 115 7.30 -45.69 -12.47
C PRO A 115 8.64 -46.43 -12.33
N LYS A 116 9.10 -47.00 -13.45
CA LYS A 116 10.41 -47.62 -13.59
C LYS A 116 11.51 -46.62 -13.20
N PRO A 117 12.58 -47.03 -12.49
CA PRO A 117 13.65 -46.14 -12.08
C PRO A 117 14.22 -45.36 -13.27
N THR A 118 14.19 -44.03 -13.13
CA THR A 118 14.83 -43.08 -14.03
C THR A 118 16.35 -43.32 -13.99
N PRO A 119 17.03 -43.49 -15.14
CA PRO A 119 18.48 -43.61 -15.19
C PRO A 119 19.16 -42.40 -14.56
N ALA A 120 20.32 -42.63 -13.93
CA ALA A 120 21.16 -41.59 -13.35
C ALA A 120 21.43 -40.45 -14.36
N PRO A 121 21.50 -39.19 -13.91
CA PRO A 121 21.69 -38.05 -14.79
C PRO A 121 23.02 -38.19 -15.55
N THR A 122 22.91 -38.22 -16.87
CA THR A 122 24.04 -38.04 -17.78
C THR A 122 24.74 -36.73 -17.42
N PRO A 123 26.09 -36.69 -17.31
CA PRO A 123 26.80 -35.45 -17.05
C PRO A 123 26.36 -34.39 -18.05
N ARG A 124 25.95 -33.22 -17.52
CA ARG A 124 25.57 -32.04 -18.28
C ARG A 124 26.66 -31.78 -19.34
N PRO A 125 26.32 -31.62 -20.63
CA PRO A 125 27.30 -31.19 -21.61
C PRO A 125 27.94 -29.91 -21.09
N THR A 126 29.26 -29.95 -20.95
CA THR A 126 30.09 -28.79 -20.64
C THR A 126 29.63 -27.68 -21.59
N ALA A 127 29.21 -26.53 -21.03
CA ALA A 127 28.85 -25.38 -21.84
C ALA A 127 30.00 -25.13 -22.80
N THR A 128 29.76 -25.37 -24.10
CA THR A 128 30.64 -24.87 -25.14
C THR A 128 30.79 -23.38 -24.87
N PRO A 129 32.01 -22.83 -24.83
CA PRO A 129 32.20 -21.42 -24.53
C PRO A 129 31.25 -20.62 -25.41
N THR A 130 30.33 -19.89 -24.76
CA THR A 130 29.48 -18.91 -25.42
C THR A 130 30.41 -18.07 -26.27
N ALA A 131 30.21 -18.09 -27.60
CA ALA A 131 30.95 -17.25 -28.51
C ALA A 131 30.97 -15.84 -27.89
N THR A 132 32.18 -15.29 -27.73
CA THR A 132 32.38 -13.90 -27.36
C THR A 132 31.39 -13.06 -28.17
N PRO A 133 30.56 -12.20 -27.56
CA PRO A 133 29.60 -11.40 -28.31
C PRO A 133 30.37 -10.68 -29.40
N THR A 134 30.13 -11.09 -30.65
CA THR A 134 30.62 -10.37 -31.80
C THR A 134 29.82 -9.07 -31.78
N GLU A 135 30.50 -7.92 -31.79
CA GLU A 135 29.84 -6.65 -32.04
C GLU A 135 28.94 -6.84 -33.26
N GLY A 136 27.61 -6.81 -33.05
CA GLY A 136 26.65 -6.91 -34.13
C GLY A 136 26.89 -5.74 -35.10
N PRO A 137 26.61 -5.91 -36.40
CA PRO A 137 26.88 -4.86 -37.39
C PRO A 137 26.29 -3.53 -36.91
N GLU A 138 27.16 -2.53 -36.78
CA GLU A 138 26.76 -1.16 -36.57
C GLU A 138 25.75 -0.76 -37.68
N ASN A 139 24.62 -0.18 -37.29
CA ASN A 139 23.74 0.61 -38.17
C ASN A 139 22.84 -0.13 -39.17
N GLY A 140 22.17 -1.22 -38.77
CA GLY A 140 20.98 -1.69 -39.49
C GLY A 140 19.84 -0.67 -39.43
N VAL A 141 19.13 -0.45 -40.54
CA VAL A 141 17.85 0.27 -40.56
C VAL A 141 16.72 -0.73 -40.33
N TYR A 142 15.98 -0.55 -39.25
CA TYR A 142 14.84 -1.35 -38.85
C TYR A 142 13.55 -0.61 -39.18
N THR A 143 12.44 -1.34 -39.29
CA THR A 143 11.12 -0.76 -39.56
C THR A 143 10.10 -1.39 -38.62
N THR A 144 9.35 -0.56 -37.90
CA THR A 144 8.24 -1.01 -37.05
C THR A 144 7.08 -1.54 -37.90
N GLN A 145 6.13 -2.23 -37.28
CA GLN A 145 4.94 -2.74 -37.98
C GLN A 145 4.09 -1.62 -38.60
N ASN A 146 4.13 -0.40 -38.05
CA ASN A 146 3.46 0.77 -38.60
C ASN A 146 4.35 1.60 -39.55
N GLY A 147 5.46 1.05 -40.02
CA GLY A 147 6.29 1.64 -41.08
C GLY A 147 7.30 2.70 -40.61
N VAL A 148 7.47 2.91 -39.30
CA VAL A 148 8.45 3.88 -38.78
C VAL A 148 9.84 3.26 -38.85
N LYS A 149 10.76 3.95 -39.53
CA LYS A 149 12.15 3.50 -39.66
C LYS A 149 13.03 4.06 -38.56
N TYR A 150 13.93 3.24 -38.04
CA TYR A 150 14.89 3.62 -37.02
C TYR A 150 16.22 2.87 -37.15
N THR A 151 17.29 3.48 -36.65
CA THR A 151 18.59 2.83 -36.46
C THR A 151 18.82 2.54 -34.98
N VAL A 152 19.65 1.54 -34.68
CA VAL A 152 19.97 1.15 -33.30
C VAL A 152 21.48 1.24 -33.07
N SER A 153 21.87 1.78 -31.92
CA SER A 153 23.25 1.81 -31.44
C SER A 153 23.32 1.44 -29.96
N GLY A 154 24.48 0.97 -29.49
CA GLY A 154 24.69 0.54 -28.10
C GLY A 154 24.23 -0.90 -27.79
N GLN A 155 23.78 -1.66 -28.79
CA GLN A 155 23.46 -3.09 -28.59
C GLN A 155 24.72 -3.91 -28.27
N LEU A 156 24.57 -4.91 -27.40
CA LEU A 156 25.57 -5.97 -27.22
C LEU A 156 25.38 -7.12 -28.22
N GLY A 157 24.20 -7.23 -28.82
CA GLY A 157 23.86 -8.26 -29.79
C GLY A 157 22.46 -8.04 -30.35
N ALA A 158 22.20 -8.60 -31.52
CA ALA A 158 20.90 -8.53 -32.18
C ALA A 158 20.54 -9.90 -32.76
N ALA A 159 19.27 -10.27 -32.65
CA ALA A 159 18.68 -11.42 -33.31
C ALA A 159 17.35 -10.99 -33.94
N GLY A 160 17.34 -10.74 -35.25
CA GLY A 160 16.21 -10.08 -35.91
C GLY A 160 15.98 -8.67 -35.34
N ASN A 161 14.75 -8.39 -34.91
CA ASN A 161 14.36 -7.10 -34.30
C ASN A 161 14.47 -7.10 -32.76
N THR A 162 15.16 -8.08 -32.18
CA THR A 162 15.38 -8.19 -30.74
C THR A 162 16.83 -7.86 -30.41
N PHE A 163 17.02 -6.86 -29.55
CA PHE A 163 18.31 -6.30 -29.17
C PHE A 163 18.64 -6.67 -27.72
N THR A 164 19.89 -7.04 -27.48
CA THR A 164 20.42 -7.23 -26.12
C THR A 164 21.16 -5.98 -25.69
N LEU A 165 20.86 -5.46 -24.50
CA LEU A 165 21.51 -4.30 -23.91
C LEU A 165 22.01 -4.63 -22.50
N LYS A 166 23.10 -3.99 -22.07
CA LYS A 166 23.64 -4.06 -20.69
C LYS A 166 23.78 -2.68 -20.03
N LYS A 167 23.81 -1.63 -20.85
CA LYS A 167 23.77 -0.24 -20.39
C LYS A 167 22.71 0.50 -21.20
N ASP A 168 23.11 1.23 -22.23
CA ASP A 168 22.23 2.07 -23.03
C ASP A 168 22.06 1.51 -24.45
N LEU A 169 20.82 1.44 -24.90
CA LEU A 169 20.42 1.15 -26.29
C LEU A 169 19.73 2.39 -26.84
N VAL A 170 20.21 2.96 -27.94
CA VAL A 170 19.62 4.17 -28.53
C VAL A 170 18.91 3.82 -29.83
N LEU A 171 17.61 4.09 -29.89
CA LEU A 171 16.78 4.03 -31.09
C LEU A 171 16.69 5.44 -31.68
N THR A 172 17.22 5.66 -32.88
CA THR A 172 17.15 6.95 -33.58
C THR A 172 16.20 6.84 -34.75
N PHE A 173 15.17 7.68 -34.79
CA PHE A 173 14.13 7.63 -35.82
C PHE A 173 14.54 8.41 -37.07
N GLU A 174 14.14 7.93 -38.25
CA GLU A 174 14.38 8.64 -39.51
C GLU A 174 13.73 10.03 -39.47
N ARG A 175 14.44 11.05 -39.93
CA ARG A 175 13.94 12.44 -39.94
C ARG A 175 12.59 12.49 -40.67
N GLY A 176 11.60 13.10 -40.03
CA GLY A 176 10.26 13.24 -40.60
C GLY A 176 9.31 12.06 -40.36
N SER A 177 9.81 10.88 -39.94
CA SER A 177 8.96 9.69 -39.73
C SER A 177 7.97 9.83 -38.57
N LEU A 178 8.28 10.70 -37.59
CA LEU A 178 7.46 11.06 -36.45
C LEU A 178 7.41 12.59 -36.27
N ALA A 179 7.32 13.31 -37.39
CA ALA A 179 7.19 14.77 -37.41
C ALA A 179 5.73 15.21 -37.42
N GLY A 180 5.48 16.42 -36.91
CA GLY A 180 4.15 17.01 -36.77
C GLY A 180 3.89 17.40 -35.32
N SER A 181 2.89 18.27 -35.13
CA SER A 181 2.47 18.68 -33.79
C SER A 181 1.98 17.47 -33.00
N ASN A 182 2.64 17.15 -31.89
CA ASN A 182 2.27 16.05 -31.01
C ASN A 182 2.54 16.39 -29.54
N ASN A 183 1.84 15.72 -28.64
CA ASN A 183 2.01 15.87 -27.19
C ASN A 183 1.87 14.54 -26.44
N ARG A 184 1.62 13.44 -27.17
CA ARG A 184 1.58 12.07 -26.68
C ARG A 184 2.42 11.17 -27.58
N PHE A 185 3.07 10.19 -26.98
CA PHE A 185 3.78 9.13 -27.67
C PHE A 185 3.37 7.75 -27.13
N GLU A 186 3.44 6.74 -27.98
CA GLU A 186 3.09 5.36 -27.63
C GLU A 186 4.13 4.40 -28.19
N LEU A 187 4.56 3.43 -27.38
CA LEU A 187 5.49 2.36 -27.75
C LEU A 187 4.82 1.02 -27.47
N THR A 188 4.70 0.15 -28.47
CA THR A 188 4.39 -1.26 -28.27
C THR A 188 5.67 -2.06 -28.40
N TYR A 189 6.04 -2.82 -27.37
CA TYR A 189 7.36 -3.44 -27.26
C TYR A 189 7.30 -4.76 -26.48
N SER A 190 8.35 -5.56 -26.60
CA SER A 190 8.61 -6.67 -25.67
C SER A 190 9.94 -6.45 -24.95
N SER A 191 9.97 -6.71 -23.65
CA SER A 191 11.18 -6.58 -22.84
C SER A 191 11.27 -7.69 -21.77
N GLU A 192 12.43 -8.31 -21.64
CA GLU A 192 12.67 -9.35 -20.61
C GLU A 192 12.76 -8.76 -19.19
N LYS A 193 13.10 -7.47 -19.08
CA LYS A 193 13.29 -6.76 -17.81
C LYS A 193 12.67 -5.36 -17.87
N PRO A 194 12.35 -4.77 -16.72
CA PRO A 194 11.97 -3.36 -16.67
C PRO A 194 13.12 -2.48 -17.15
N LEU A 195 12.80 -1.39 -17.85
CA LEU A 195 13.77 -0.47 -18.44
C LEU A 195 13.45 0.98 -18.06
N ILE A 196 14.47 1.83 -18.08
CA ILE A 196 14.33 3.28 -18.03
C ILE A 196 14.41 3.79 -19.46
N ILE A 197 13.59 4.76 -19.84
CA ILE A 197 13.70 5.39 -21.16
C ILE A 197 13.86 6.90 -21.03
N ASP A 198 14.74 7.46 -21.86
CA ASP A 198 14.84 8.90 -22.11
C ASP A 198 14.35 9.18 -23.54
N LEU A 199 13.21 9.88 -23.63
CA LEU A 199 12.56 10.28 -24.86
C LEU A 199 13.06 11.66 -25.28
N ARG A 200 13.73 11.77 -26.43
CA ARG A 200 14.23 13.05 -26.97
C ARG A 200 13.37 13.55 -28.11
N TYR A 201 12.89 14.78 -28.03
CA TYR A 201 12.02 15.40 -29.03
C TYR A 201 12.31 16.90 -29.20
N ILE A 202 11.86 17.47 -30.31
CA ILE A 202 11.99 18.92 -30.57
C ILE A 202 10.76 19.66 -30.07
N ARG A 203 10.95 20.68 -29.24
CA ARG A 203 9.91 21.61 -28.77
C ARG A 203 10.43 23.04 -28.87
N GLY A 204 9.68 23.92 -29.54
CA GLY A 204 10.10 25.32 -29.73
C GLY A 204 11.47 25.46 -30.40
N GLY A 205 11.80 24.56 -31.34
CA GLY A 205 13.09 24.51 -32.03
C GLY A 205 14.27 23.98 -31.20
N LYS A 206 14.05 23.56 -29.94
CA LYS A 206 15.08 23.00 -29.06
C LYS A 206 14.84 21.51 -28.82
N GLU A 207 15.90 20.74 -28.68
CA GLU A 207 15.80 19.36 -28.21
C GLU A 207 15.55 19.35 -26.70
N VAL A 208 14.55 18.57 -26.28
CA VAL A 208 14.14 18.34 -24.89
C VAL A 208 14.13 16.84 -24.65
N ALA A 209 14.44 16.41 -23.42
CA ALA A 209 14.42 15.01 -23.02
C ALA A 209 13.52 14.81 -21.81
N ASP A 210 12.65 13.80 -21.88
CA ASP A 210 11.78 13.38 -20.78
C ASP A 210 12.07 11.93 -20.41
N ARG A 211 12.17 11.64 -19.11
CA ARG A 211 12.40 10.28 -18.58
C ARG A 211 11.10 9.56 -18.23
N PHE A 212 11.04 8.27 -18.53
CA PHE A 212 9.95 7.34 -18.20
C PHE A 212 10.49 5.94 -17.87
N TYR A 213 9.59 5.02 -17.51
CA TYR A 213 9.90 3.64 -17.17
C TYR A 213 9.00 2.68 -17.95
N LEU A 214 9.58 1.57 -18.37
CA LEU A 214 8.92 0.51 -19.12
C LEU A 214 8.88 -0.74 -18.25
N GLU A 215 7.71 -1.34 -18.14
CA GLU A 215 7.53 -2.64 -17.50
C GLU A 215 8.09 -3.76 -18.39
N ALA A 216 8.48 -4.89 -17.78
CA ALA A 216 8.79 -6.09 -18.53
C ALA A 216 7.49 -6.72 -19.07
N GLY A 217 7.59 -7.44 -20.19
CA GLY A 217 6.45 -8.15 -20.76
C GLY A 217 6.59 -8.37 -22.26
N THR A 218 5.58 -9.02 -22.84
CA THR A 218 5.50 -9.27 -24.29
C THR A 218 4.37 -8.43 -24.87
N ASP A 219 4.65 -7.71 -25.96
CA ASP A 219 3.72 -6.81 -26.65
C ASP A 219 2.99 -5.81 -25.73
N VAL A 220 3.71 -5.31 -24.73
CA VAL A 220 3.23 -4.28 -23.80
C VAL A 220 3.16 -2.94 -24.53
N THR A 221 2.11 -2.15 -24.26
CA THR A 221 1.99 -0.79 -24.78
C THR A 221 2.15 0.23 -23.66
N PHE A 222 3.16 1.10 -23.81
CA PHE A 222 3.36 2.27 -22.97
C PHE A 222 2.84 3.52 -23.70
N GLY A 223 2.08 4.36 -23.00
CA GLY A 223 1.67 5.68 -23.45
C GLY A 223 2.20 6.76 -22.51
N GLY A 224 2.70 7.86 -23.06
CA GLY A 224 3.20 8.97 -22.26
C GLY A 224 2.91 10.33 -22.90
N LEU A 225 2.63 11.30 -22.06
CA LEU A 225 2.52 12.72 -22.39
C LEU A 225 3.87 13.39 -22.20
N ILE A 226 4.16 14.38 -23.04
CA ILE A 226 5.34 15.23 -22.82
C ILE A 226 5.14 16.08 -21.55
N ALA A 227 6.23 16.42 -20.85
CA ALA A 227 6.16 17.10 -19.55
C ALA A 227 5.39 18.44 -19.58
N SER A 228 5.42 19.16 -20.71
CA SER A 228 4.71 20.44 -20.89
C SER A 228 3.26 20.30 -21.37
N TYR A 229 2.66 19.10 -21.32
CA TYR A 229 1.32 18.85 -21.85
C TYR A 229 0.26 19.82 -21.30
N LEU A 230 0.25 20.05 -19.98
CA LEU A 230 -0.71 20.95 -19.32
C LEU A 230 -0.49 22.44 -19.65
N GLU A 231 0.60 22.79 -20.32
CA GLU A 231 0.95 24.15 -20.76
C GLU A 231 0.65 24.34 -22.26
N ASP A 232 -0.19 23.48 -22.86
CA ASP A 232 -0.38 23.34 -24.31
C ASP A 232 0.95 23.13 -25.08
N GLY A 233 1.92 22.50 -24.41
CA GLY A 233 3.19 22.18 -25.01
C GLY A 233 3.03 21.18 -26.15
N ARG A 234 3.74 21.44 -27.26
CA ARG A 234 3.72 20.61 -28.47
C ARG A 234 5.14 20.33 -28.92
N ALA A 235 5.46 19.05 -29.06
CA ALA A 235 6.62 18.60 -29.79
C ALA A 235 6.34 18.65 -31.29
N THR A 236 7.38 18.85 -32.09
CA THR A 236 7.30 18.88 -33.55
C THR A 236 7.95 17.68 -34.22
N GLU A 237 8.80 16.95 -33.48
CA GLU A 237 9.51 15.76 -33.97
C GLU A 237 10.00 14.92 -32.79
N LEU A 238 9.72 13.60 -32.80
CA LEU A 238 10.40 12.65 -31.92
C LEU A 238 11.75 12.24 -32.55
N LYS A 239 12.86 12.43 -31.84
CA LYS A 239 14.22 12.19 -32.36
C LYS A 239 14.74 10.80 -32.03
N SER A 240 14.69 10.44 -30.75
CA SER A 240 15.25 9.17 -30.29
C SER A 240 14.63 8.71 -28.98
N VAL A 241 14.77 7.42 -28.72
CA VAL A 241 14.51 6.79 -27.41
C VAL A 241 15.80 6.12 -26.97
N THR A 242 16.34 6.54 -25.83
CA THR A 242 17.44 5.82 -25.16
C THR A 242 16.85 4.91 -24.11
N LEU A 243 17.12 3.62 -24.17
CA LEU A 243 16.72 2.62 -23.17
C LEU A 243 17.92 2.26 -22.30
N SER A 244 17.72 2.25 -20.98
CA SER A 244 18.74 1.89 -20.00
C SER A 244 18.23 0.78 -19.07
N THR A 245 19.14 -0.12 -18.69
CA THR A 245 18.82 -1.21 -17.76
C THR A 245 18.74 -0.72 -16.31
N VAL A 246 17.80 -1.24 -15.53
CA VAL A 246 17.77 -0.99 -14.08
C VAL A 246 18.86 -1.82 -13.40
N LYS A 247 19.69 -1.19 -12.56
CA LYS A 247 20.82 -1.81 -11.83
C LYS A 247 21.85 -2.55 -12.71
N GLY A 248 21.99 -2.14 -13.98
CA GLY A 248 23.01 -2.69 -14.89
C GLY A 248 22.77 -4.15 -15.31
N VAL A 249 21.58 -4.70 -15.05
CA VAL A 249 21.22 -6.06 -15.42
C VAL A 249 20.88 -6.11 -16.91
N SER A 250 21.58 -6.95 -17.67
CA SER A 250 21.31 -7.08 -19.10
C SER A 250 19.87 -7.52 -19.37
N ALA A 251 19.29 -6.99 -20.44
CA ALA A 251 17.93 -7.26 -20.88
C ALA A 251 17.90 -7.49 -22.39
N LYS A 252 16.83 -8.13 -22.87
CA LYS A 252 16.45 -8.10 -24.29
C LYS A 252 15.23 -7.22 -24.50
N PHE A 253 15.22 -6.53 -25.63
CA PHE A 253 14.18 -5.57 -26.01
C PHE A 253 13.86 -5.68 -27.50
N SER A 254 12.59 -5.60 -27.87
CA SER A 254 12.13 -5.42 -29.25
C SER A 254 11.05 -4.35 -29.33
N LEU A 255 11.10 -3.51 -30.37
CA LEU A 255 10.09 -2.49 -30.66
C LEU A 255 9.18 -2.98 -31.79
N SER A 256 7.89 -3.15 -31.50
CA SER A 256 6.88 -3.58 -32.47
C SER A 256 6.24 -2.37 -33.17
N ARG A 257 5.85 -1.34 -32.41
CA ARG A 257 5.17 -0.14 -32.92
C ARG A 257 5.65 1.11 -32.15
N ILE A 258 5.66 2.25 -32.83
CA ILE A 258 5.82 3.55 -32.18
C ILE A 258 4.98 4.61 -32.89
N SER A 259 4.31 5.48 -32.14
CA SER A 259 3.55 6.60 -32.67
C SER A 259 3.72 7.85 -31.83
N ALA A 260 3.55 9.00 -32.48
CA ALA A 260 3.41 10.30 -31.84
C ALA A 260 2.10 10.93 -32.34
N SER A 261 1.27 11.41 -31.41
CA SER A 261 -0.06 11.92 -31.72
C SER A 261 -0.33 13.22 -30.96
N LEU A 262 -1.23 14.03 -31.50
CA LEU A 262 -1.81 15.16 -30.79
C LEU A 262 -3.10 14.71 -30.12
N VAL A 263 -3.14 14.80 -28.79
CA VAL A 263 -4.36 14.61 -27.99
C VAL A 263 -4.86 15.94 -27.44
N PRO A 264 -6.18 16.11 -27.22
CA PRO A 264 -6.72 17.31 -26.62
C PRO A 264 -6.09 17.60 -25.26
N VAL A 265 -5.76 18.87 -25.01
CA VAL A 265 -5.30 19.31 -23.69
C VAL A 265 -6.53 19.64 -22.85
N TYR A 266 -6.65 19.00 -21.69
CA TYR A 266 -7.68 19.36 -20.71
C TYR A 266 -7.25 20.66 -20.01
N ASN A 267 -7.65 21.80 -20.61
CA ASN A 267 -7.18 23.15 -20.25
C ASN A 267 -7.49 23.57 -18.81
N SER A 268 -8.40 22.89 -18.12
CA SER A 268 -8.59 23.07 -16.69
C SER A 268 -7.63 22.15 -15.93
N LYS A 269 -6.68 22.75 -15.21
CA LYS A 269 -5.78 22.05 -14.25
C LYS A 269 -6.55 21.15 -13.28
N LEU A 270 -7.83 21.44 -13.09
CA LEU A 270 -8.85 20.62 -12.45
C LEU A 270 -9.87 20.17 -13.49
N HIS A 271 -9.97 18.87 -13.75
CA HIS A 271 -10.95 18.33 -14.69
C HIS A 271 -12.14 17.73 -13.94
N TYR A 272 -13.36 17.93 -14.45
CA TYR A 272 -14.58 17.44 -13.82
C TYR A 272 -15.28 16.38 -14.69
N ILE A 273 -15.77 15.34 -14.03
CA ILE A 273 -16.79 14.43 -14.57
C ILE A 273 -18.02 14.46 -13.65
N GLU A 274 -19.21 14.28 -14.22
CA GLU A 274 -20.45 14.29 -13.45
C GLU A 274 -21.55 13.42 -14.07
N ASN A 275 -22.39 12.83 -13.23
CA ASN A 275 -23.62 12.11 -13.62
C ASN A 275 -24.83 12.75 -12.93
N SER A 276 -25.96 12.06 -12.73
CA SER A 276 -27.13 12.71 -12.11
C SER A 276 -26.92 13.02 -10.63
N ARG A 277 -26.14 12.19 -9.92
CA ARG A 277 -25.87 12.32 -8.48
C ARG A 277 -24.56 13.00 -8.14
N PHE A 278 -23.44 12.59 -8.74
CA PHE A 278 -22.11 13.03 -8.34
C PHE A 278 -21.52 14.03 -9.32
N LYS A 279 -20.74 14.97 -8.78
CA LYS A 279 -19.75 15.73 -9.52
C LYS A 279 -18.38 15.55 -8.87
N VAL A 280 -17.42 15.08 -9.66
CA VAL A 280 -16.10 14.69 -9.19
C VAL A 280 -15.03 15.47 -9.95
N GLY A 281 -14.06 16.00 -9.22
CA GLY A 281 -12.94 16.76 -9.77
C GLY A 281 -11.59 16.09 -9.51
N VAL A 282 -10.79 16.02 -10.57
CA VAL A 282 -9.45 15.43 -10.62
C VAL A 282 -8.41 16.53 -10.89
N GLN A 283 -7.47 16.74 -9.96
CA GLN A 283 -6.47 17.79 -10.06
C GLN A 283 -5.29 17.36 -10.95
N LEU A 284 -5.43 17.47 -12.27
CA LEU A 284 -4.42 17.10 -13.26
C LEU A 284 -3.06 17.76 -13.02
N SER A 285 -3.04 18.98 -12.50
CA SER A 285 -1.77 19.66 -12.18
C SER A 285 -1.05 19.12 -10.95
N TRP A 286 -1.68 18.26 -10.14
CA TRP A 286 -1.17 17.62 -8.92
C TRP A 286 -1.27 16.09 -9.05
N GLY A 287 -0.67 15.53 -10.10
CA GLY A 287 -0.67 14.08 -10.35
C GLY A 287 -2.04 13.41 -10.52
N GLY A 288 -3.12 14.20 -10.68
CA GLY A 288 -4.47 13.72 -10.92
C GLY A 288 -5.15 13.04 -9.72
N GLY A 289 -4.87 13.47 -8.48
CA GLY A 289 -5.63 13.03 -7.30
C GLY A 289 -7.04 13.64 -7.25
N LEU A 290 -7.96 12.99 -6.52
CA LEU A 290 -9.31 13.51 -6.29
C LEU A 290 -9.27 14.68 -5.30
N ASN A 291 -9.78 15.84 -5.71
CA ASN A 291 -9.79 17.05 -4.88
C ASN A 291 -11.18 17.70 -4.76
N TYR A 292 -12.18 17.11 -5.41
CA TYR A 292 -13.55 17.60 -5.40
C TYR A 292 -14.54 16.44 -5.48
N ILE A 293 -15.46 16.37 -4.51
CA ILE A 293 -16.64 15.50 -4.57
C ILE A 293 -17.84 16.29 -4.06
N GLU A 294 -18.86 16.39 -4.89
CA GLU A 294 -20.15 16.99 -4.60
C GLU A 294 -21.25 15.96 -4.81
N ASP A 295 -22.18 15.90 -3.84
CA ASP A 295 -23.46 15.22 -3.98
C ASP A 295 -24.51 16.25 -4.44
N LYS A 296 -25.03 16.06 -5.65
CA LYS A 296 -26.06 16.92 -6.27
C LYS A 296 -27.48 16.55 -5.85
N HIS A 297 -27.65 15.37 -5.24
CA HIS A 297 -28.95 14.86 -4.79
C HIS A 297 -29.33 15.41 -3.42
N THR A 298 -28.39 15.48 -2.49
CA THR A 298 -28.61 15.97 -1.11
C THR A 298 -27.75 17.21 -0.83
N PRO A 299 -28.09 18.39 -1.42
CA PRO A 299 -27.28 19.58 -1.27
C PRO A 299 -27.34 20.13 0.16
N VAL A 300 -26.17 20.37 0.75
CA VAL A 300 -26.02 21.06 2.03
C VAL A 300 -25.60 22.50 1.79
N SER A 301 -26.33 23.45 2.36
CA SER A 301 -26.05 24.88 2.17
C SER A 301 -24.60 25.23 2.56
N GLY A 302 -23.88 25.85 1.61
CA GLY A 302 -22.48 26.25 1.78
C GLY A 302 -21.46 25.12 1.75
N LEU A 303 -21.86 23.87 1.47
CA LEU A 303 -20.98 22.70 1.35
C LEU A 303 -21.06 22.14 -0.06
N THR A 304 -20.17 22.60 -0.95
CA THR A 304 -20.12 22.15 -2.35
C THR A 304 -18.99 21.17 -2.63
N ASN A 305 -18.07 20.96 -1.68
CA ASN A 305 -16.98 20.02 -1.81
C ASN A 305 -16.69 19.32 -0.48
N LEU A 306 -16.77 18.00 -0.48
CA LEU A 306 -16.52 17.17 0.70
C LEU A 306 -15.02 16.87 0.93
N VAL A 307 -14.18 17.11 -0.07
CA VAL A 307 -12.75 16.81 -0.06
C VAL A 307 -11.93 18.03 0.34
N ASN A 308 -10.98 17.87 1.27
CA ASN A 308 -10.01 18.94 1.55
C ASN A 308 -8.98 19.00 0.40
N ARG A 309 -8.56 20.21 0.02
CA ARG A 309 -7.59 20.48 -1.04
C ARG A 309 -6.67 21.65 -0.72
N HIS A 310 -6.35 21.83 0.56
CA HIS A 310 -5.54 22.95 1.04
C HIS A 310 -4.17 23.01 0.35
N ASP A 311 -3.54 21.85 0.17
CA ASP A 311 -2.21 21.69 -0.41
C ASP A 311 -2.11 20.38 -1.22
N THR A 312 -0.95 20.13 -1.82
CA THR A 312 -0.65 18.92 -2.62
C THR A 312 -0.68 17.62 -1.81
N GLY A 313 -0.60 17.70 -0.48
CA GLY A 313 -0.62 16.56 0.44
C GLY A 313 -2.01 16.19 0.95
N ARG A 314 -3.04 17.02 0.72
CA ARG A 314 -4.41 16.79 1.20
C ARG A 314 -5.37 16.67 0.04
N LEU A 315 -5.68 15.43 -0.30
CA LEU A 315 -6.54 14.98 -1.40
C LEU A 315 -7.15 13.61 -1.01
N ILE A 316 -7.94 12.99 -1.87
CA ILE A 316 -8.09 11.53 -1.84
C ILE A 316 -7.08 10.94 -2.83
N GLN A 317 -6.06 10.26 -2.32
CA GLN A 317 -4.86 9.96 -3.10
C GLN A 317 -4.06 8.74 -2.64
N GLN A 318 -3.25 8.19 -3.55
CA GLN A 318 -2.30 7.13 -3.24
C GLN A 318 -1.08 7.67 -2.46
N SER A 319 -0.61 6.89 -1.48
CA SER A 319 0.58 7.16 -0.68
C SER A 319 1.15 5.84 -0.14
N TYR A 320 2.45 5.62 -0.34
CA TYR A 320 3.12 4.36 0.02
C TYR A 320 4.37 4.61 0.85
N TYR A 321 4.72 3.67 1.70
CA TYR A 321 5.88 3.74 2.59
C TYR A 321 6.88 2.64 2.26
N GLY A 322 8.09 3.05 1.94
CA GLY A 322 9.20 2.18 1.58
C GLY A 322 10.37 2.23 2.56
N THR A 323 11.58 2.25 2.02
CA THR A 323 12.80 2.10 2.81
C THR A 323 13.09 3.35 3.64
N GLY A 324 13.60 3.15 4.86
CA GLY A 324 14.11 4.22 5.74
C GLY A 324 15.54 4.69 5.39
N GLY A 325 16.05 4.30 4.22
CA GLY A 325 17.40 4.60 3.73
C GLY A 325 18.17 3.34 3.32
N ASN A 326 18.98 3.47 2.29
CA ASN A 326 19.93 2.43 1.84
C ASN A 326 21.12 3.11 1.13
N SER A 327 21.96 2.35 0.41
CA SER A 327 23.11 2.90 -0.33
C SER A 327 22.74 3.81 -1.51
N GLU A 328 21.50 3.72 -2.00
CA GLU A 328 20.99 4.40 -3.19
C GLU A 328 19.89 5.45 -2.87
N TYR A 329 19.30 5.39 -1.68
CA TYR A 329 18.25 6.30 -1.21
C TYR A 329 18.63 6.96 0.12
N THR A 330 18.68 8.29 0.10
CA THR A 330 18.82 9.12 1.30
C THR A 330 17.47 9.77 1.63
N PRO A 331 16.87 9.43 2.78
CA PRO A 331 15.60 10.00 3.19
C PRO A 331 15.68 11.45 3.63
N GLY A 332 14.58 12.18 3.45
CA GLY A 332 14.38 13.52 3.97
C GLY A 332 13.86 13.53 5.42
N SER A 333 13.24 14.65 5.80
CA SER A 333 12.68 14.86 7.13
C SER A 333 11.26 15.39 7.06
N PHE A 334 10.44 15.02 8.04
CA PHE A 334 9.11 15.55 8.26
C PHE A 334 8.90 15.75 9.77
N ASN A 335 8.39 16.91 10.18
CA ASN A 335 8.25 17.29 11.60
C ASN A 335 9.51 17.04 12.46
N GLY A 336 10.68 17.36 11.90
CA GLY A 336 11.97 17.21 12.58
C GLY A 336 12.47 15.77 12.70
N SER A 337 11.75 14.78 12.18
CA SER A 337 12.13 13.36 12.17
C SER A 337 12.46 12.88 10.77
N LYS A 338 13.39 11.93 10.67
CA LYS A 338 13.73 11.24 9.42
C LYS A 338 12.49 10.54 8.87
N TRP A 339 12.21 10.68 7.57
CA TRP A 339 11.01 10.12 6.93
C TRP A 339 11.40 9.10 5.86
N SER A 340 10.73 7.94 5.82
CA SER A 340 11.02 6.92 4.82
C SER A 340 10.69 7.38 3.40
N TYR A 341 11.17 6.65 2.39
CA TYR A 341 10.72 6.79 1.00
C TYR A 341 9.21 6.76 0.96
N ASN A 342 8.60 7.86 0.50
CA ASN A 342 7.15 8.03 0.55
C ASN A 342 6.63 8.71 -0.73
N PRO A 343 6.38 7.93 -1.80
CA PRO A 343 5.72 8.44 -2.99
C PRO A 343 4.30 8.90 -2.68
N VAL A 344 3.95 10.15 -3.02
CA VAL A 344 2.61 10.75 -2.81
C VAL A 344 2.06 11.29 -4.12
N GLN A 345 0.82 10.93 -4.45
CA GLN A 345 0.22 11.21 -5.76
C GLN A 345 0.11 12.71 -6.06
N GLY A 346 -0.28 13.53 -5.10
CA GLY A 346 -0.52 14.96 -5.28
C GLY A 346 0.75 15.78 -5.38
N GLY A 347 1.73 15.49 -4.52
CA GLY A 347 3.00 16.18 -4.47
C GLY A 347 3.69 16.06 -3.11
N ASP A 348 4.76 16.82 -2.92
CA ASP A 348 5.54 16.81 -1.68
C ASP A 348 5.06 17.87 -0.67
N GLN A 349 5.67 17.85 0.52
CA GLN A 349 5.37 18.79 1.61
C GLN A 349 5.79 20.24 1.31
N TYR A 350 6.59 20.45 0.25
CA TYR A 350 7.10 21.76 -0.16
C TYR A 350 6.23 22.41 -1.23
N GLY A 351 5.15 21.73 -1.65
CA GLY A 351 4.21 22.21 -2.65
C GLY A 351 4.61 21.91 -4.09
N ASN A 352 5.63 21.07 -4.32
CA ASN A 352 5.93 20.61 -5.67
C ASN A 352 4.94 19.52 -6.06
N ALA A 353 4.37 19.68 -7.25
CA ALA A 353 3.37 18.75 -7.76
C ALA A 353 4.01 17.51 -8.40
N SER A 354 3.29 16.39 -8.31
CA SER A 354 3.59 15.18 -9.07
C SER A 354 3.30 15.34 -10.56
N ARG A 355 4.07 14.64 -11.38
CA ARG A 355 4.05 14.78 -12.83
C ARG A 355 2.94 13.92 -13.44
N LEU A 356 2.11 14.50 -14.32
CA LEU A 356 1.17 13.75 -15.13
C LEU A 356 1.90 13.01 -16.26
N ILE A 357 1.58 11.73 -16.45
CA ILE A 357 2.20 10.84 -17.44
C ILE A 357 1.19 10.44 -18.52
N ASP A 358 -0.06 10.16 -18.15
CA ASP A 358 -1.15 9.96 -19.12
C ASP A 358 -2.49 10.39 -18.49
N VAL A 359 -3.43 10.80 -19.31
CA VAL A 359 -4.82 11.08 -18.92
C VAL A 359 -5.76 10.69 -20.04
N ARG A 360 -6.82 9.97 -19.70
CA ARG A 360 -7.88 9.57 -20.64
C ARG A 360 -9.22 9.83 -19.97
N VAL A 361 -10.08 10.55 -20.67
CA VAL A 361 -11.39 10.96 -20.16
C VAL A 361 -12.46 10.35 -21.04
N THR A 362 -13.48 9.80 -20.42
CA THR A 362 -14.74 9.43 -21.04
C THR A 362 -15.88 10.21 -20.35
N ALA A 363 -17.14 9.92 -20.69
CA ALA A 363 -18.27 10.59 -20.06
C ALA A 363 -18.42 10.27 -18.57
N ASP A 364 -18.08 9.04 -18.17
CA ASP A 364 -18.32 8.51 -16.82
C ASP A 364 -17.02 8.15 -16.07
N SER A 365 -15.86 8.25 -16.72
CA SER A 365 -14.59 7.87 -16.11
C SER A 365 -13.39 8.73 -16.52
N VAL A 366 -12.42 8.84 -15.60
CA VAL A 366 -11.12 9.44 -15.84
C VAL A 366 -10.02 8.46 -15.42
N TYR A 367 -9.19 8.05 -16.37
CA TYR A 367 -7.93 7.36 -16.11
C TYR A 367 -6.79 8.37 -16.00
N ILE A 368 -5.97 8.20 -14.98
CA ILE A 368 -4.76 8.98 -14.70
C ILE A 368 -3.59 8.01 -14.58
N LYS A 369 -2.45 8.40 -15.16
CA LYS A 369 -1.12 7.89 -14.80
C LYS A 369 -0.26 9.06 -14.40
N SER A 370 0.40 8.97 -13.24
CA SER A 370 1.30 10.00 -12.74
C SER A 370 2.58 9.40 -12.17
N GLN A 371 3.59 10.24 -12.10
CA GLN A 371 4.87 9.96 -11.47
C GLN A 371 4.93 10.78 -10.17
N PRO A 372 4.82 10.14 -9.00
CA PRO A 372 4.67 10.83 -7.73
C PRO A 372 5.97 11.47 -7.25
N GLN A 373 5.84 12.55 -6.47
CA GLN A 373 6.94 13.13 -5.68
C GLN A 373 7.18 12.31 -4.42
N ASP A 374 8.42 12.32 -3.91
CA ASP A 374 8.71 11.86 -2.55
C ASP A 374 8.28 12.94 -1.54
N TRP A 375 7.43 12.59 -0.59
CA TRP A 375 6.90 13.52 0.41
C TRP A 375 7.97 14.29 1.18
N SER A 376 9.08 13.63 1.49
CA SER A 376 10.11 14.13 2.40
C SER A 376 11.20 14.96 1.73
N LEU A 377 11.25 14.94 0.40
CA LEU A 377 12.31 15.55 -0.40
C LEU A 377 11.74 16.66 -1.27
N ASN A 378 12.49 17.76 -1.42
CA ASN A 378 12.03 18.93 -2.16
C ASN A 378 12.16 18.74 -3.68
N GLY A 379 11.03 18.51 -4.35
CA GLY A 379 10.90 18.43 -5.80
C GLY A 379 11.45 17.13 -6.40
N GLN A 380 11.61 16.09 -5.57
CA GLN A 380 12.22 14.84 -6.00
C GLN A 380 11.17 13.84 -6.49
N ILE A 381 11.05 13.75 -7.81
CA ILE A 381 10.17 12.78 -8.46
C ILE A 381 10.74 11.37 -8.25
N THR A 382 9.87 10.46 -7.85
CA THR A 382 10.23 9.07 -7.58
C THR A 382 10.32 8.23 -8.87
N PRO A 383 11.12 7.14 -8.89
CA PRO A 383 11.11 6.18 -9.98
C PRO A 383 9.91 5.24 -9.84
N SER A 384 8.68 5.75 -9.83
CA SER A 384 7.47 4.94 -9.67
C SER A 384 6.31 5.49 -10.50
N TYR A 385 5.28 4.69 -10.71
CA TYR A 385 4.02 5.13 -11.28
C TYR A 385 2.87 4.88 -10.34
N MET A 386 1.94 5.84 -10.33
CA MET A 386 0.61 5.74 -9.77
C MET A 386 -0.40 5.84 -10.89
N GLU A 387 -1.30 4.87 -10.98
CA GLU A 387 -2.40 4.84 -11.90
C GLU A 387 -3.71 4.81 -11.12
N ASN A 388 -4.70 5.56 -11.58
CA ASN A 388 -6.02 5.63 -10.99
C ASN A 388 -7.07 5.65 -12.11
N THR A 389 -8.15 4.89 -11.95
CA THR A 389 -9.38 5.07 -12.74
C THR A 389 -10.50 5.47 -11.81
N TYR A 390 -11.04 6.67 -12.00
CA TYR A 390 -12.21 7.18 -11.29
C TYR A 390 -13.44 6.93 -12.14
N THR A 391 -14.39 6.14 -11.67
CA THR A 391 -15.62 5.76 -12.41
C THR A 391 -16.86 6.16 -11.62
N LEU A 392 -17.79 6.87 -12.26
CA LEU A 392 -19.05 7.28 -11.65
C LEU A 392 -20.17 6.26 -11.92
N THR A 393 -20.89 5.91 -10.86
CA THR A 393 -22.21 5.28 -10.94
C THR A 393 -23.23 6.16 -10.20
N GLU A 394 -24.52 5.86 -10.31
CA GLU A 394 -25.54 6.59 -9.55
C GLU A 394 -25.54 6.23 -8.04
N GLU A 395 -24.87 5.15 -7.64
CA GLU A 395 -24.83 4.68 -6.26
C GLU A 395 -23.54 5.04 -5.53
N TYR A 396 -22.41 5.00 -6.24
CA TYR A 396 -21.07 5.20 -5.70
C TYR A 396 -20.08 5.66 -6.77
N ILE A 397 -18.93 6.15 -6.32
CA ILE A 397 -17.73 6.40 -7.12
C ILE A 397 -16.78 5.22 -6.87
N ARG A 398 -16.40 4.50 -7.93
CA ARG A 398 -15.38 3.45 -7.86
C ARG A 398 -14.02 4.04 -8.22
N VAL A 399 -13.01 3.68 -7.45
CA VAL A 399 -11.63 4.04 -7.76
C VAL A 399 -10.79 2.77 -7.83
N ASP A 400 -10.19 2.53 -8.99
CA ASP A 400 -9.23 1.46 -9.22
C ASP A 400 -7.82 2.05 -9.22
N ASN A 401 -6.94 1.54 -8.36
CA ASN A 401 -5.59 2.05 -8.20
C ASN A 401 -4.58 0.98 -8.57
N ARG A 402 -3.47 1.42 -9.15
CA ARG A 402 -2.31 0.59 -9.43
C ARG A 402 -1.04 1.38 -9.17
N PHE A 403 -0.10 0.77 -8.47
CA PHE A 403 1.19 1.36 -8.16
C PHE A 403 2.33 0.42 -8.54
N VAL A 404 3.36 0.94 -9.20
CA VAL A 404 4.58 0.18 -9.54
C VAL A 404 5.81 1.01 -9.19
N ASP A 405 6.68 0.46 -8.35
CA ASP A 405 7.99 1.03 -8.06
C ASP A 405 9.06 0.48 -9.02
N PHE A 406 9.88 1.34 -9.60
CA PHE A 406 11.00 0.99 -10.50
C PHE A 406 12.37 1.25 -9.87
N SER A 407 12.44 1.54 -8.57
CA SER A 407 13.70 1.87 -7.90
C SER A 407 14.67 0.68 -7.85
N GLY A 408 14.13 -0.54 -7.81
CA GLY A 408 14.90 -1.76 -7.53
C GLY A 408 15.40 -1.83 -6.08
N TRP A 409 14.93 -0.96 -5.19
CA TRP A 409 15.32 -0.95 -3.79
C TRP A 409 14.63 -2.06 -3.01
N GLU A 410 15.26 -2.48 -1.91
CA GLU A 410 14.61 -3.34 -0.94
C GLU A 410 13.81 -2.48 0.04
N HIS A 411 12.52 -2.78 0.15
CA HIS A 411 11.61 -2.12 1.08
C HIS A 411 11.19 -3.07 2.19
N PRO A 412 11.01 -2.59 3.44
CA PRO A 412 10.44 -3.39 4.51
C PRO A 412 8.92 -3.58 4.31
N TYR A 413 8.33 -4.47 5.10
CA TYR A 413 6.88 -4.43 5.31
C TYR A 413 6.52 -3.12 6.00
N SER A 414 5.44 -2.49 5.57
CA SER A 414 4.92 -1.27 6.18
C SER A 414 3.41 -1.20 6.00
N HIS A 415 2.73 -0.48 6.88
CA HIS A 415 1.34 -0.12 6.64
C HIS A 415 1.29 0.82 5.44
N GLN A 416 0.57 0.41 4.39
CA GLN A 416 0.33 1.21 3.19
C GLN A 416 -1.04 1.88 3.28
N GLU A 417 -1.18 3.10 2.78
CA GLU A 417 -2.45 3.84 2.77
C GLU A 417 -3.26 3.52 1.52
N LEU A 418 -4.47 2.99 1.70
CA LEU A 418 -5.31 2.46 0.63
C LEU A 418 -6.73 3.06 0.62
N PRO A 419 -6.95 4.38 0.42
CA PRO A 419 -5.99 5.46 0.17
C PRO A 419 -5.76 6.36 1.40
N ALA A 420 -4.95 7.41 1.25
CA ALA A 420 -5.03 8.59 2.13
C ALA A 420 -6.30 9.39 1.77
N PHE A 421 -7.15 9.69 2.74
CA PHE A 421 -8.48 10.24 2.50
C PHE A 421 -8.74 11.49 3.37
N TYR A 422 -8.63 12.68 2.76
CA TYR A 422 -8.82 13.94 3.45
C TYR A 422 -10.17 14.59 3.15
N THR A 423 -10.91 14.97 4.19
CA THR A 423 -12.22 15.62 4.07
C THR A 423 -12.26 16.97 4.78
N VAL A 424 -13.21 17.82 4.39
CA VAL A 424 -13.42 19.10 5.06
C VAL A 424 -13.75 18.91 6.54
N SER A 425 -13.25 19.81 7.38
CA SER A 425 -13.42 19.73 8.84
C SER A 425 -14.88 19.88 9.29
N TYR A 426 -15.79 20.32 8.43
CA TYR A 426 -17.24 20.33 8.70
C TYR A 426 -17.82 18.95 9.06
N LEU A 427 -17.25 17.86 8.51
CA LEU A 427 -17.73 16.50 8.75
C LEU A 427 -17.18 15.98 10.09
N ASP A 428 -17.89 16.27 11.18
CA ASP A 428 -17.36 16.18 12.54
C ASP A 428 -17.40 14.80 13.21
N LYS A 429 -18.06 13.81 12.61
CA LYS A 429 -18.27 12.50 13.22
C LYS A 429 -17.67 11.38 12.37
N PHE A 430 -16.69 10.69 12.95
CA PHE A 430 -16.13 9.47 12.37
C PHE A 430 -16.96 8.26 12.79
N THR A 431 -17.38 7.42 11.85
CA THR A 431 -18.18 6.22 12.12
C THR A 431 -17.57 5.01 11.42
N TRP A 432 -17.56 3.85 12.08
CA TRP A 432 -17.09 2.58 11.53
C TRP A 432 -17.78 1.39 12.19
N TYR A 433 -17.64 0.21 11.62
CA TYR A 433 -18.07 -1.03 12.26
C TYR A 433 -16.92 -1.69 13.04
N ASN A 434 -17.14 -1.94 14.33
CA ASN A 434 -16.14 -2.50 15.26
C ASN A 434 -16.52 -3.90 15.76
N GLY A 435 -17.44 -4.59 15.09
CA GLY A 435 -17.80 -5.97 15.44
C GLY A 435 -16.95 -6.99 14.69
N SER A 436 -17.14 -8.28 15.01
CA SER A 436 -16.51 -9.40 14.30
C SER A 436 -17.45 -10.10 13.31
N ALA A 437 -18.75 -9.80 13.35
CA ALA A 437 -19.75 -10.39 12.45
C ALA A 437 -20.19 -9.34 11.41
N GLY A 438 -19.45 -9.23 10.30
CA GLY A 438 -19.72 -8.24 9.25
C GLY A 438 -21.11 -8.40 8.64
N TRP A 439 -21.70 -7.27 8.21
CA TRP A 439 -22.93 -7.24 7.38
C TRP A 439 -24.20 -7.77 8.06
N THR A 440 -24.21 -7.88 9.39
CA THR A 440 -25.36 -8.36 10.17
C THR A 440 -26.33 -7.26 10.57
N GLY A 441 -26.03 -5.99 10.24
CA GLY A 441 -26.77 -4.84 10.73
C GLY A 441 -26.48 -4.50 12.20
N ALA A 442 -25.48 -5.14 12.82
CA ALA A 442 -25.07 -4.87 14.19
C ALA A 442 -24.68 -3.40 14.43
N PRO A 443 -24.77 -2.88 15.67
CA PRO A 443 -24.53 -1.47 15.96
C PRO A 443 -23.16 -0.95 15.50
N LEU A 444 -23.12 0.29 15.04
CA LEU A 444 -21.90 0.99 14.63
C LEU A 444 -21.21 1.67 15.81
N SER A 445 -19.90 1.88 15.67
CA SER A 445 -19.09 2.72 16.57
C SER A 445 -18.87 4.10 15.95
N SER A 446 -18.77 5.14 16.78
CA SER A 446 -18.48 6.49 16.30
C SER A 446 -17.67 7.31 17.29
N ARG A 447 -16.89 8.29 16.79
CA ARG A 447 -16.10 9.24 17.57
C ARG A 447 -16.19 10.63 16.96
N ALA A 448 -16.39 11.65 17.80
CA ALA A 448 -16.35 13.06 17.40
C ALA A 448 -15.08 13.77 17.93
N ASP A 449 -14.50 13.23 19.00
CA ASP A 449 -13.35 13.70 19.76
C ASP A 449 -12.06 13.00 19.31
N LEU A 450 -11.68 13.17 18.04
CA LEU A 450 -10.44 12.61 17.50
C LEU A 450 -9.34 13.67 17.43
N ASN A 451 -8.17 13.33 17.99
CA ASN A 451 -6.95 14.10 17.84
C ASN A 451 -6.28 13.82 16.48
N PHE A 452 -5.19 14.51 16.19
CA PHE A 452 -4.36 14.20 15.03
C PHE A 452 -3.21 13.28 15.40
N TRP A 453 -2.89 12.35 14.51
CA TRP A 453 -1.81 11.37 14.67
C TRP A 453 -0.39 11.96 14.73
N GLY A 454 -0.23 13.25 14.40
CA GLY A 454 1.05 13.95 14.49
C GLY A 454 1.54 14.18 15.93
N ASP A 455 0.69 13.92 16.92
CA ASP A 455 1.04 13.98 18.34
C ASP A 455 1.20 12.56 18.90
N ALA A 456 2.44 12.19 19.26
CA ALA A 456 2.77 10.87 19.76
C ALA A 456 1.93 10.45 20.97
N ARG A 457 1.42 11.40 21.76
CA ARG A 457 0.58 11.16 22.93
C ARG A 457 -0.78 10.54 22.58
N TYR A 458 -1.26 10.75 21.36
CA TYR A 458 -2.59 10.34 20.90
C TYR A 458 -2.52 9.40 19.69
N SER A 459 -1.32 8.93 19.33
CA SER A 459 -1.13 8.10 18.14
C SER A 459 -1.87 6.76 18.21
N ASP A 460 -2.03 6.19 19.41
CA ASP A 460 -2.83 4.97 19.61
C ASP A 460 -4.34 5.24 19.57
N ASP A 461 -4.80 6.43 19.97
CA ASP A 461 -6.22 6.84 19.91
C ASP A 461 -6.73 7.01 18.46
N CYS A 462 -5.80 7.10 17.51
CA CYS A 462 -6.09 7.25 16.08
C CYS A 462 -6.16 5.89 15.34
N ARG A 463 -5.87 4.77 16.03
CA ARG A 463 -5.79 3.41 15.44
C ARG A 463 -7.03 2.59 15.75
N PHE A 464 -7.71 2.12 14.71
CA PHE A 464 -8.93 1.31 14.81
C PHE A 464 -8.70 -0.03 14.10
N PHE A 465 -8.21 -1.01 14.86
CA PHE A 465 -7.91 -2.34 14.33
C PHE A 465 -9.17 -3.09 13.89
N VAL A 466 -9.12 -3.72 12.72
CA VAL A 466 -10.19 -4.57 12.23
C VAL A 466 -10.15 -5.90 13.00
N LYS A 467 -11.28 -6.28 13.60
CA LYS A 467 -11.39 -7.54 14.33
C LYS A 467 -11.37 -8.72 13.37
N GLU A 468 -10.84 -9.85 13.84
CA GLU A 468 -10.91 -11.10 13.09
C GLU A 468 -12.37 -11.46 12.75
N GLY A 469 -12.59 -11.92 11.51
CA GLY A 469 -13.91 -12.22 10.95
C GLY A 469 -14.69 -11.00 10.45
N ASN A 470 -14.21 -9.77 10.69
CA ASN A 470 -14.90 -8.58 10.21
C ASN A 470 -14.64 -8.31 8.73
N GLU A 471 -15.68 -8.50 7.91
CA GLU A 471 -15.70 -8.19 6.48
C GLU A 471 -16.34 -6.82 6.17
N GLU A 472 -16.99 -6.19 7.16
CA GLU A 472 -17.62 -4.88 7.04
C GLU A 472 -16.63 -3.78 7.45
N THR A 473 -15.70 -3.46 6.53
CA THR A 473 -14.54 -2.60 6.77
C THR A 473 -14.69 -1.16 6.28
N TRP A 474 -15.92 -0.71 6.05
CA TRP A 474 -16.19 0.68 5.64
C TRP A 474 -16.11 1.65 6.84
N CYS A 475 -15.88 2.92 6.53
CA CYS A 475 -15.95 4.02 7.48
C CYS A 475 -16.59 5.27 6.85
N SER A 476 -16.94 6.27 7.67
CA SER A 476 -17.48 7.53 7.17
C SER A 476 -17.09 8.72 8.02
N TRP A 477 -17.11 9.90 7.38
CA TRP A 477 -17.10 11.21 8.03
C TRP A 477 -18.42 11.91 7.71
N THR A 478 -19.21 12.24 8.74
CA THR A 478 -20.51 12.91 8.59
C THR A 478 -20.61 14.13 9.49
N SER A 479 -21.46 15.10 9.12
CA SER A 479 -21.83 16.21 9.99
C SER A 479 -22.92 15.77 10.97
N SER A 480 -22.70 15.98 12.27
CA SER A 480 -23.72 15.76 13.31
C SER A 480 -24.86 16.77 13.21
N GLN A 481 -24.67 17.89 12.52
CA GLN A 481 -25.68 18.92 12.31
C GLN A 481 -26.66 18.54 11.20
N ASP A 482 -26.16 18.03 10.08
CA ASP A 482 -26.95 17.78 8.87
C ASP A 482 -27.24 16.28 8.62
N ASP A 483 -26.69 15.39 9.44
CA ASP A 483 -26.70 13.92 9.24
C ASP A 483 -26.33 13.51 7.81
N PHE A 484 -25.29 14.17 7.27
CA PHE A 484 -24.84 14.00 5.90
C PHE A 484 -23.31 14.01 5.83
N GLY A 485 -22.73 13.22 4.92
CA GLY A 485 -21.31 13.27 4.64
C GLY A 485 -20.86 12.26 3.59
N ILE A 486 -19.68 11.70 3.81
CA ILE A 486 -18.97 10.85 2.85
C ILE A 486 -18.53 9.54 3.51
N GLY A 487 -18.73 8.43 2.81
CA GLY A 487 -18.31 7.09 3.20
C GLY A 487 -17.22 6.55 2.29
N LEU A 488 -16.36 5.71 2.86
CA LEU A 488 -15.28 5.01 2.18
C LEU A 488 -15.36 3.52 2.52
N TYR A 489 -15.42 2.66 1.51
CA TYR A 489 -15.36 1.22 1.68
C TYR A 489 -14.13 0.64 0.97
N VAL A 490 -13.26 0.03 1.78
CA VAL A 490 -12.07 -0.67 1.32
C VAL A 490 -12.09 -2.08 1.92
N PRO A 491 -12.34 -3.13 1.12
CA PRO A 491 -12.37 -4.49 1.63
C PRO A 491 -10.98 -4.96 2.05
N ASN A 492 -10.94 -5.87 3.04
CA ASN A 492 -9.76 -6.62 3.47
C ASN A 492 -8.60 -5.80 4.07
N ILE A 493 -8.89 -4.71 4.77
CA ILE A 493 -7.89 -3.91 5.48
C ILE A 493 -7.58 -4.46 6.89
N ASP A 494 -6.40 -4.14 7.41
CA ASP A 494 -5.99 -4.51 8.77
C ASP A 494 -6.51 -3.53 9.83
N MET A 495 -6.61 -2.26 9.45
CA MET A 495 -6.82 -1.15 10.39
C MET A 495 -7.33 0.08 9.65
N LEU A 496 -8.11 0.91 10.33
CA LEU A 496 -8.34 2.30 9.94
C LEU A 496 -7.45 3.20 10.81
N TYR A 497 -6.82 4.19 10.20
CA TYR A 497 -6.06 5.22 10.89
C TYR A 497 -6.71 6.57 10.64
N ALA A 498 -7.34 7.16 11.66
CA ALA A 498 -8.19 8.35 11.49
C ALA A 498 -7.88 9.43 12.52
N GLY A 499 -8.04 10.69 12.14
CA GLY A 499 -7.79 11.83 13.02
C GLY A 499 -8.25 13.17 12.46
N LYS A 500 -8.17 14.22 13.27
CA LYS A 500 -8.54 15.59 12.90
C LYS A 500 -7.41 16.57 13.13
N PHE A 501 -7.02 17.29 12.09
CA PHE A 501 -5.99 18.32 12.17
C PHE A 501 -6.61 19.70 12.29
N SER A 502 -6.22 20.47 13.32
CA SER A 502 -6.63 21.85 13.55
C SER A 502 -8.14 22.09 13.41
N TYR A 503 -8.96 21.14 13.89
CA TYR A 503 -10.40 21.11 13.69
C TYR A 503 -11.09 22.45 14.03
N ASN A 504 -11.92 22.94 13.11
CA ASN A 504 -12.67 24.19 13.26
C ASN A 504 -14.09 24.16 12.67
N GLY A 505 -14.57 23.00 12.16
CA GLY A 505 -15.91 22.86 11.58
C GLY A 505 -16.15 23.62 10.26
N SER A 506 -15.09 23.95 9.51
CA SER A 506 -15.16 24.71 8.27
C SER A 506 -15.68 23.88 7.09
N LYS A 507 -16.61 24.47 6.32
CA LYS A 507 -17.10 23.94 5.03
C LYS A 507 -16.15 24.22 3.86
N SER A 508 -15.10 25.01 4.07
CA SER A 508 -14.18 25.38 3.00
C SER A 508 -13.20 24.25 2.70
N ALA A 509 -13.20 23.79 1.46
CA ALA A 509 -12.21 22.83 0.96
C ALA A 509 -10.77 23.37 0.94
N MET A 510 -10.58 24.68 1.06
CA MET A 510 -9.26 25.32 1.12
C MET A 510 -8.77 25.57 2.55
N ASP A 511 -9.56 25.24 3.57
CA ASP A 511 -9.15 25.45 4.96
C ASP A 511 -7.98 24.52 5.33
N ASN A 512 -7.09 25.01 6.19
CA ASN A 512 -6.02 24.20 6.75
C ASN A 512 -6.58 23.12 7.70
N ALA A 513 -7.73 23.36 8.32
CA ALA A 513 -8.40 22.33 9.12
C ALA A 513 -8.92 21.19 8.24
N THR A 514 -8.66 19.95 8.63
CA THR A 514 -9.09 18.76 7.86
C THR A 514 -9.37 17.58 8.78
N ASN A 515 -10.28 16.71 8.34
CA ASN A 515 -10.32 15.35 8.84
C ASN A 515 -9.50 14.45 7.92
N TYR A 516 -9.05 13.32 8.44
CA TYR A 516 -8.25 12.34 7.73
C TYR A 516 -8.67 10.93 8.14
N VAL A 517 -8.71 10.02 7.17
CA VAL A 517 -8.67 8.59 7.41
C VAL A 517 -7.78 7.92 6.36
N ALA A 518 -7.07 6.87 6.75
CA ALA A 518 -6.48 5.91 5.83
C ALA A 518 -6.85 4.50 6.26
N PRO A 519 -7.53 3.74 5.40
CA PRO A 519 -7.56 2.28 5.47
C PRO A 519 -6.16 1.74 5.22
N LEU A 520 -5.66 0.91 6.13
CA LEU A 520 -4.29 0.41 6.11
C LEU A 520 -4.26 -1.09 5.91
N MET A 521 -3.35 -1.52 5.03
CA MET A 521 -2.94 -2.91 4.90
C MET A 521 -1.42 -2.96 5.04
N THR A 522 -0.89 -3.91 5.80
CA THR A 522 0.55 -4.07 5.87
C THR A 522 1.02 -4.80 4.61
N LEU A 523 1.74 -4.12 3.74
CA LEU A 523 2.23 -4.70 2.50
C LEU A 523 3.71 -4.35 2.34
N LYS A 524 4.43 -5.25 1.67
CA LYS A 524 5.79 -4.99 1.21
C LYS A 524 5.73 -4.44 -0.20
N MET A 525 6.21 -3.22 -0.38
CA MET A 525 6.46 -2.69 -1.72
C MET A 525 7.60 -3.49 -2.36
N THR A 526 7.31 -4.17 -3.47
CA THR A 526 8.31 -4.96 -4.20
C THR A 526 8.53 -4.29 -5.54
N SER A 527 9.75 -3.81 -5.79
CA SER A 527 10.04 -3.16 -7.07
C SER A 527 9.68 -4.07 -8.24
N PHE A 528 9.10 -3.44 -9.26
CA PHE A 528 8.61 -4.04 -10.52
C PHE A 528 7.41 -4.96 -10.38
N VAL A 529 6.82 -5.07 -9.18
CA VAL A 529 5.59 -5.82 -8.95
C VAL A 529 4.48 -4.82 -8.62
N PRO A 530 3.37 -4.82 -9.36
CA PRO A 530 2.27 -3.90 -9.11
C PRO A 530 1.56 -4.20 -7.78
N ILE A 531 1.15 -3.14 -7.09
CA ILE A 531 0.14 -3.18 -6.03
C ILE A 531 -1.15 -2.62 -6.64
N GLU A 532 -2.22 -3.41 -6.66
CA GLU A 532 -3.49 -3.05 -7.30
C GLU A 532 -4.64 -3.20 -6.32
N TYR A 533 -5.32 -2.09 -5.98
CA TYR A 533 -6.46 -2.10 -5.08
C TYR A 533 -7.55 -1.16 -5.55
N SER A 534 -8.78 -1.47 -5.18
CA SER A 534 -9.95 -0.69 -5.49
C SER A 534 -10.75 -0.34 -4.23
N TYR A 535 -11.47 0.77 -4.27
CA TYR A 535 -12.36 1.21 -3.21
C TYR A 535 -13.60 1.92 -3.74
N LEU A 536 -14.63 1.98 -2.90
CA LEU A 536 -15.88 2.66 -3.19
C LEU A 536 -16.03 3.88 -2.30
N ILE A 537 -16.53 4.97 -2.88
CA ILE A 537 -16.94 6.18 -2.16
C ILE A 537 -18.43 6.38 -2.40
N THR A 538 -19.19 6.74 -1.36
CA THR A 538 -20.56 7.23 -1.51
C THR A 538 -20.84 8.33 -0.50
N THR A 539 -22.01 8.94 -0.57
CA THR A 539 -22.43 10.09 0.25
C THR A 539 -23.83 9.88 0.78
N GLY A 540 -24.18 10.58 1.85
CA GLY A 540 -25.48 10.48 2.52
C GLY A 540 -25.37 10.48 4.03
N SER A 541 -26.46 10.13 4.69
CA SER A 541 -26.48 9.77 6.11
C SER A 541 -25.69 8.50 6.37
N VAL A 542 -25.34 8.24 7.63
CA VAL A 542 -24.66 7.00 8.04
C VAL A 542 -25.47 5.76 7.62
N ALA A 543 -26.80 5.83 7.69
CA ALA A 543 -27.69 4.74 7.31
C ALA A 543 -27.66 4.48 5.79
N GLU A 544 -27.72 5.53 4.97
CA GLU A 544 -27.67 5.42 3.50
C GLU A 544 -26.30 4.94 3.01
N ILE A 545 -25.22 5.44 3.62
CA ILE A 545 -23.85 5.00 3.34
C ILE A 545 -23.71 3.50 3.62
N ARG A 546 -24.13 3.04 4.81
CA ARG A 546 -24.08 1.62 5.17
C ARG A 546 -24.95 0.78 4.24
N ALA A 547 -26.15 1.25 3.89
CA ALA A 547 -27.05 0.53 3.00
C ALA A 547 -26.42 0.33 1.62
N THR A 548 -25.81 1.38 1.07
CA THR A 548 -25.06 1.31 -0.20
C THR A 548 -23.94 0.29 -0.11
N PHE A 549 -23.07 0.36 0.90
CA PHE A 549 -21.97 -0.60 1.03
C PHE A 549 -22.44 -2.03 1.34
N THR A 550 -23.58 -2.21 2.02
CA THR A 550 -24.18 -3.53 2.24
C THR A 550 -24.66 -4.13 0.92
N ALA A 551 -25.23 -3.33 0.02
CA ALA A 551 -25.61 -3.77 -1.32
C ALA A 551 -24.39 -4.18 -2.17
N HIS A 552 -23.22 -3.62 -1.87
CA HIS A 552 -21.94 -3.89 -2.54
C HIS A 552 -20.94 -4.66 -1.69
N LYS A 553 -21.40 -5.41 -0.69
CA LYS A 553 -20.54 -6.18 0.23
C LYS A 553 -19.68 -7.25 -0.46
N ASP A 554 -20.11 -7.70 -1.64
CA ASP A 554 -19.40 -8.70 -2.44
C ASP A 554 -18.31 -8.05 -3.33
N PHE A 555 -18.08 -6.74 -3.20
CA PHE A 555 -16.95 -6.03 -3.78
C PHE A 555 -15.64 -6.59 -3.19
N ALA A 556 -15.05 -7.54 -3.91
CA ALA A 556 -13.91 -8.34 -3.46
C ALA A 556 -12.65 -8.11 -4.31
N ASP A 557 -12.56 -6.99 -5.03
CA ASP A 557 -11.46 -6.70 -5.95
C ASP A 557 -10.06 -6.72 -5.27
N ASN A 558 -10.02 -6.50 -3.95
CA ASN A 558 -8.78 -6.55 -3.15
C ASN A 558 -8.45 -7.95 -2.59
N ALA A 559 -9.21 -8.99 -2.95
CA ALA A 559 -9.01 -10.34 -2.39
C ALA A 559 -7.64 -10.93 -2.76
N SER A 560 -7.07 -10.57 -3.92
CA SER A 560 -5.73 -11.00 -4.35
C SER A 560 -4.60 -10.33 -3.54
N LEU A 561 -4.76 -9.04 -3.18
CA LEU A 561 -3.86 -8.32 -2.29
C LEU A 561 -3.83 -8.94 -0.90
N HIS A 562 -5.00 -9.29 -0.38
CA HIS A 562 -5.15 -9.88 0.95
C HIS A 562 -4.70 -11.35 0.98
N LYS A 563 -4.91 -12.13 -0.10
CA LYS A 563 -4.43 -13.52 -0.21
C LYS A 563 -2.91 -13.63 -0.12
N ASN A 564 -2.17 -12.71 -0.74
CA ASN A 564 -0.71 -12.67 -0.67
C ASN A 564 -0.18 -12.24 0.71
N TYR A 565 -1.03 -11.73 1.58
CA TYR A 565 -0.65 -11.18 2.88
C TYR A 565 -1.12 -12.04 4.06
N ARG A 566 -2.32 -12.63 4.07
CA ARG A 566 -2.66 -13.67 5.07
C ARG A 566 -1.83 -14.93 4.89
N SER A 567 -1.42 -15.28 3.67
CA SER A 567 -0.46 -16.38 3.44
C SER A 567 0.97 -16.08 3.90
N MET A 568 1.27 -14.85 4.34
CA MET A 568 2.60 -14.43 4.80
C MET A 568 2.64 -13.87 6.23
N ARG A 569 1.51 -13.35 6.77
CA ARG A 569 1.31 -13.16 8.22
C ARG A 569 0.89 -14.43 8.94
N VAL A 570 0.43 -15.40 8.17
CA VAL A 570 0.24 -16.78 8.58
C VAL A 570 0.88 -17.59 7.45
N THR A 571 2.21 -17.72 7.41
CA THR A 571 2.62 -19.13 7.49
C THR A 571 2.03 -19.53 8.82
N GLU A 572 0.89 -20.19 8.77
CA GLU A 572 0.54 -21.12 9.82
C GLU A 572 1.82 -21.92 9.88
N LEU A 573 2.62 -21.66 10.92
CA LEU A 573 3.77 -22.51 11.12
C LEU A 573 3.13 -23.88 11.13
N ASP A 574 3.57 -24.74 10.23
CA ASP A 574 3.14 -26.10 10.31
C ASP A 574 3.74 -26.60 11.63
N TYR A 575 2.96 -26.51 12.70
CA TYR A 575 3.42 -26.93 14.01
C TYR A 575 3.63 -28.45 14.02
N THR A 576 3.17 -29.17 12.99
CA THR A 576 3.53 -30.58 12.76
C THR A 576 4.85 -30.75 12.00
N ASP A 577 5.38 -29.70 11.38
CA ASP A 577 6.66 -29.71 10.66
C ASP A 577 7.35 -28.33 10.70
N LEU A 578 7.96 -28.01 11.83
CA LEU A 578 8.66 -26.74 12.01
C LEU A 578 9.96 -26.74 11.21
N ASP A 579 9.95 -26.10 10.04
CA ASP A 579 11.10 -25.96 9.14
C ASP A 579 11.92 -24.69 9.40
N PHE A 580 13.10 -24.86 9.99
CA PHE A 580 14.06 -23.80 10.30
C PHE A 580 15.06 -23.52 9.15
N THR A 581 14.82 -24.01 7.93
CA THR A 581 15.59 -23.59 6.75
C THR A 581 15.27 -22.16 6.29
N ASN A 582 14.21 -21.57 6.86
CA ASN A 582 13.88 -20.16 6.81
C ASN A 582 13.67 -19.62 8.25
N GLN A 583 13.70 -18.29 8.43
CA GLN A 583 13.65 -17.69 9.76
C GLN A 583 12.25 -17.70 10.40
N ALA A 584 11.18 -18.03 9.66
CA ALA A 584 9.81 -17.89 10.15
C ALA A 584 9.50 -18.86 11.33
N ALA A 585 9.96 -20.11 11.25
CA ALA A 585 9.75 -21.11 12.31
C ALA A 585 10.39 -20.74 13.65
N MET A 586 11.34 -19.79 13.67
CA MET A 586 11.92 -19.26 14.91
C MET A 586 10.86 -18.66 15.85
N ALA A 587 9.70 -18.21 15.32
CA ALA A 587 8.61 -17.68 16.13
C ALA A 587 7.90 -18.74 17.00
N ALA A 588 8.04 -20.04 16.70
CA ALA A 588 7.55 -21.12 17.56
C ALA A 588 8.43 -21.35 18.80
N ILE A 589 9.63 -20.76 18.84
CA ILE A 589 10.61 -20.95 19.90
C ILE A 589 10.46 -19.84 20.94
N GLY A 590 10.21 -20.22 22.19
CA GLY A 590 10.19 -19.27 23.31
C GLY A 590 11.59 -19.00 23.87
N ASP A 591 11.65 -18.15 24.88
CA ASP A 591 12.90 -17.82 25.56
C ASP A 591 13.55 -19.07 26.17
N GLY A 592 14.79 -19.33 25.78
CA GLY A 592 15.58 -20.44 26.30
C GLY A 592 16.22 -20.12 27.65
N ASN A 593 16.59 -21.16 28.40
CA ASN A 593 17.46 -21.05 29.57
C ASN A 593 18.89 -21.42 29.16
N ASN A 594 19.87 -20.65 29.63
CA ASN A 594 21.30 -20.90 29.39
C ASN A 594 21.67 -21.15 27.91
N THR A 595 20.91 -20.51 27.00
CA THR A 595 20.97 -20.73 25.56
C THR A 595 20.84 -19.41 24.81
N GLU A 596 21.77 -19.14 23.91
CA GLU A 596 21.68 -18.10 22.89
C GLU A 596 21.03 -18.73 21.64
N ILE A 597 19.85 -18.21 21.25
CA ILE A 597 19.05 -18.70 20.13
C ILE A 597 19.19 -17.71 18.96
N THR A 598 19.70 -18.18 17.82
CA THR A 598 19.93 -17.33 16.63
C THR A 598 19.57 -18.09 15.35
N TYR A 599 19.23 -17.38 14.28
CA TYR A 599 19.15 -17.99 12.95
C TYR A 599 20.53 -17.94 12.26
N ASN A 600 21.00 -19.07 11.72
CA ASN A 600 22.25 -19.12 10.98
C ASN A 600 21.97 -19.18 9.47
N SER A 601 22.26 -18.08 8.77
CA SER A 601 22.01 -17.95 7.33
C SER A 601 22.86 -18.89 6.47
N THR A 602 24.07 -19.24 6.92
CA THR A 602 24.98 -20.15 6.20
C THR A 602 24.48 -21.58 6.23
N GLN A 603 24.09 -22.07 7.41
CA GLN A 603 23.60 -23.43 7.62
C GLN A 603 22.12 -23.59 7.26
N LYS A 604 21.39 -22.46 7.13
CA LYS A 604 19.94 -22.40 6.99
C LYS A 604 19.27 -23.24 8.08
N ALA A 605 19.50 -22.84 9.32
CA ALA A 605 19.09 -23.59 10.50
C ALA A 605 18.97 -22.67 11.72
N MET A 606 18.15 -23.09 12.67
CA MET A 606 18.21 -22.58 14.04
C MET A 606 19.55 -22.97 14.65
N ARG A 607 20.20 -22.02 15.32
CA ARG A 607 21.45 -22.22 16.06
C ARG A 607 21.20 -22.02 17.54
N LEU A 608 21.43 -23.08 18.31
CA LEU A 608 21.38 -23.11 19.76
C LEU A 608 22.81 -23.14 20.29
N LYS A 609 23.21 -22.12 21.05
CA LYS A 609 24.56 -22.03 21.63
C LYS A 609 24.47 -21.97 23.14
N VAL A 610 25.19 -22.87 23.80
CA VAL A 610 25.26 -22.94 25.27
C VAL A 610 25.93 -21.68 25.82
N THR A 611 25.24 -20.96 26.71
CA THR A 611 25.80 -19.81 27.44
C THR A 611 26.26 -20.18 28.85
N THR A 612 25.63 -21.19 29.46
CA THR A 612 26.05 -21.79 30.72
C THR A 612 25.99 -23.31 30.61
N ALA A 613 27.00 -24.03 31.12
CA ALA A 613 27.11 -25.50 31.01
C ALA A 613 26.10 -26.30 31.88
N HIS A 614 25.07 -25.65 32.42
CA HIS A 614 24.06 -26.24 33.28
C HIS A 614 22.68 -25.97 32.67
N ASP A 615 21.93 -27.02 32.34
CA ASP A 615 20.53 -26.93 31.87
C ASP A 615 20.30 -26.00 30.66
N PRO A 616 21.02 -26.16 29.52
CA PRO A 616 20.70 -25.42 28.31
C PRO A 616 19.45 -26.00 27.63
N GLN A 617 18.38 -25.19 27.55
CA GLN A 617 17.11 -25.63 26.98
C GLN A 617 16.37 -24.54 26.23
N VAL A 618 15.50 -24.96 25.31
CA VAL A 618 14.56 -24.09 24.60
C VAL A 618 13.15 -24.66 24.58
N PRO A 619 12.09 -23.86 24.82
CA PRO A 619 10.71 -24.31 24.71
C PRO A 619 10.17 -24.14 23.29
N LEU A 620 9.59 -25.20 22.73
CA LEU A 620 8.74 -25.15 21.54
C LEU A 620 7.29 -24.95 21.99
N LYS A 621 6.70 -23.80 21.66
CA LYS A 621 5.35 -23.42 22.10
C LYS A 621 4.35 -23.74 21.00
N TYR A 622 3.45 -24.71 21.26
CA TYR A 622 2.41 -25.13 20.32
C TYR A 622 1.12 -24.31 20.45
N SER A 623 1.06 -23.37 21.41
CA SER A 623 -0.06 -22.45 21.60
C SER A 623 -0.29 -21.46 20.45
N GLY A 624 0.63 -21.38 19.49
CA GLY A 624 0.50 -20.52 18.30
C GLY A 624 -0.11 -21.22 17.08
N ALA A 625 -0.40 -22.53 17.16
CA ALA A 625 -1.12 -23.24 16.09
C ALA A 625 -2.56 -22.71 15.97
N SER A 626 -3.09 -22.61 14.74
CA SER A 626 -4.46 -22.12 14.54
C SER A 626 -5.49 -23.11 15.10
N GLU A 627 -5.18 -24.41 15.00
CA GLU A 627 -5.94 -25.50 15.59
C GLU A 627 -5.12 -26.23 16.66
N PRO A 628 -5.74 -26.65 17.79
CA PRO A 628 -5.06 -27.45 18.79
C PRO A 628 -4.55 -28.78 18.21
N LEU A 629 -3.25 -29.04 18.37
CA LEU A 629 -2.69 -30.35 18.05
C LEU A 629 -2.99 -31.34 19.18
N TYR A 630 -3.38 -32.57 18.83
CA TYR A 630 -3.65 -33.65 19.77
C TYR A 630 -2.60 -34.73 19.64
N ALA A 631 -1.96 -35.08 20.75
CA ALA A 631 -0.84 -36.01 20.83
C ALA A 631 -1.13 -37.36 20.14
N GLU A 632 -2.36 -37.86 20.26
CA GLU A 632 -2.80 -39.14 19.70
C GLU A 632 -2.67 -39.23 18.17
N ASN A 633 -2.59 -38.09 17.49
CA ASN A 633 -2.45 -38.01 16.03
C ASN A 633 -1.00 -38.19 15.56
N TYR A 634 -0.02 -38.15 16.47
CA TYR A 634 1.40 -38.15 16.14
C TYR A 634 2.10 -39.30 16.85
N ARG A 635 2.70 -40.19 16.07
CA ARG A 635 3.37 -41.38 16.58
C ARG A 635 4.86 -41.15 16.80
N THR A 636 5.45 -40.19 16.10
CA THR A 636 6.89 -39.90 16.19
C THR A 636 7.19 -38.41 16.24
N LEU A 637 8.29 -38.05 16.91
CA LEU A 637 8.93 -36.74 16.80
C LEU A 637 10.26 -36.91 16.06
N GLU A 638 10.41 -36.24 14.93
CA GLU A 638 11.65 -36.22 14.14
C GLU A 638 12.38 -34.90 14.36
N ILE A 639 13.67 -34.97 14.67
CA ILE A 639 14.54 -33.78 14.86
C ILE A 639 15.69 -33.91 13.89
N ARG A 640 15.80 -32.98 12.94
CA ARG A 640 16.92 -32.91 12.00
C ARG A 640 17.97 -31.92 12.53
N TYR A 641 19.14 -32.41 12.89
CA TYR A 641 20.16 -31.62 13.60
C TYR A 641 21.57 -31.89 13.11
N MET A 642 22.51 -31.03 13.52
CA MET A 642 23.94 -31.22 13.37
C MET A 642 24.67 -30.70 14.61
N ILE A 643 25.60 -31.49 15.14
CA ILE A 643 26.46 -31.13 16.27
C ILE A 643 27.91 -31.07 15.76
N PRO A 644 28.56 -29.89 15.80
CA PRO A 644 29.95 -29.76 15.38
C PRO A 644 30.90 -30.67 16.17
N VAL A 645 31.88 -31.26 15.49
CA VAL A 645 32.94 -32.08 16.13
C VAL A 645 33.75 -31.32 17.17
N SER A 646 33.77 -29.98 17.08
CA SER A 646 34.46 -29.10 18.02
C SER A 646 33.78 -28.99 19.39
N ASN A 647 32.53 -29.45 19.53
CA ASN A 647 31.84 -29.44 20.81
C ASN A 647 32.48 -30.44 21.81
N LYS A 648 32.24 -30.22 23.10
CA LYS A 648 32.65 -31.15 24.16
C LYS A 648 32.19 -32.59 23.86
N GLU A 649 33.02 -33.56 24.24
CA GLU A 649 32.77 -34.97 23.94
C GLU A 649 31.45 -35.51 24.50
N SER A 650 30.95 -34.93 25.60
CA SER A 650 29.68 -35.32 26.23
C SER A 650 28.43 -34.68 25.61
N SER A 651 28.57 -33.78 24.63
CA SER A 651 27.46 -33.00 24.05
C SER A 651 26.70 -33.78 22.98
N TYR A 652 26.03 -34.83 23.41
CA TYR A 652 25.26 -35.71 22.52
C TYR A 652 24.02 -36.33 23.18
N VAL A 653 23.70 -36.01 24.43
CA VAL A 653 22.49 -36.52 25.09
C VAL A 653 21.47 -35.40 25.18
N CYS A 654 20.24 -35.65 24.73
CA CYS A 654 19.14 -34.70 24.77
C CYS A 654 17.98 -35.25 25.60
N ASP A 655 17.37 -34.38 26.41
CA ASP A 655 16.13 -34.65 27.11
C ASP A 655 14.98 -33.82 26.52
N LEU A 656 13.83 -34.47 26.35
CA LEU A 656 12.59 -33.87 25.86
C LEU A 656 11.53 -33.94 26.95
N PHE A 657 11.01 -32.79 27.36
CA PHE A 657 9.90 -32.71 28.31
C PHE A 657 8.62 -32.38 27.55
N LEU A 658 7.69 -33.33 27.51
CA LEU A 658 6.49 -33.30 26.68
C LEU A 658 5.30 -32.85 27.53
N CYS A 659 4.82 -31.62 27.33
CA CYS A 659 3.70 -31.07 28.08
C CYS A 659 2.40 -31.26 27.29
N THR A 660 1.61 -32.26 27.67
CA THR A 660 0.35 -32.59 26.98
C THR A 660 -0.86 -32.61 27.92
N GLY A 661 -2.07 -32.59 27.36
CA GLY A 661 -3.32 -32.56 28.11
C GLY A 661 -3.44 -31.32 28.98
N SER A 662 -3.57 -31.50 30.29
CA SER A 662 -3.66 -30.40 31.26
C SER A 662 -2.30 -29.80 31.66
N LYS A 663 -1.18 -30.40 31.24
CA LYS A 663 0.15 -29.89 31.58
C LYS A 663 0.59 -28.82 30.59
N THR A 664 0.83 -27.62 31.10
CA THR A 664 1.29 -26.45 30.32
C THR A 664 2.73 -26.07 30.58
N SER A 665 3.40 -26.72 31.56
CA SER A 665 4.77 -26.43 31.97
C SER A 665 5.53 -27.74 32.23
N PRO A 666 6.84 -27.79 31.92
CA PRO A 666 7.62 -29.01 32.01
C PRO A 666 7.94 -29.34 33.47
N ASP A 667 7.69 -30.60 33.84
CA ASP A 667 8.11 -31.21 35.09
C ASP A 667 8.86 -32.52 34.80
N GLY A 668 9.61 -33.04 35.77
CA GLY A 668 10.44 -34.24 35.57
C GLY A 668 9.68 -35.54 35.28
N SER A 669 8.34 -35.54 35.27
CA SER A 669 7.53 -36.76 35.18
C SER A 669 7.10 -37.15 33.76
N GLU A 670 7.14 -36.25 32.79
CA GLU A 670 6.77 -36.50 31.39
C GLU A 670 7.94 -36.19 30.45
N ARG A 671 8.97 -37.04 30.53
CA ARG A 671 10.24 -36.88 29.86
C ARG A 671 10.64 -38.13 29.08
N THR A 672 11.28 -37.93 27.93
CA THR A 672 12.04 -38.97 27.23
C THR A 672 13.47 -38.49 26.94
N ARG A 673 14.41 -39.43 26.83
CA ARG A 673 15.85 -39.15 26.62
C ARG A 673 16.31 -39.82 25.34
N ILE A 674 17.08 -39.09 24.52
CA ILE A 674 17.67 -39.58 23.29
C ILE A 674 19.18 -39.32 23.22
N SER A 675 19.89 -40.23 22.56
CA SER A 675 21.29 -40.04 22.19
C SER A 675 21.39 -39.56 20.75
N LEU A 676 22.20 -38.54 20.54
CA LEU A 676 22.45 -37.86 19.29
C LEU A 676 23.84 -38.24 18.75
N VAL A 677 24.08 -37.99 17.47
CA VAL A 677 25.35 -38.25 16.80
C VAL A 677 26.14 -36.94 16.70
N LYS A 678 27.41 -36.96 17.12
CA LYS A 678 28.33 -35.83 17.09
C LYS A 678 29.50 -36.13 16.15
N ASP A 679 29.33 -35.83 14.88
CA ASP A 679 30.34 -36.02 13.82
C ASP A 679 30.45 -34.83 12.86
N GLY A 680 29.72 -33.74 13.12
CA GLY A 680 29.69 -32.55 12.25
C GLY A 680 28.78 -32.67 11.03
N GLU A 681 28.09 -33.81 10.86
CA GLU A 681 27.15 -34.05 9.77
C GLU A 681 25.69 -33.88 10.20
N TRP A 682 24.79 -33.83 9.22
CA TRP A 682 23.36 -33.74 9.47
C TRP A 682 22.75 -35.12 9.74
N HIS A 683 22.11 -35.26 10.90
CA HIS A 683 21.41 -36.46 11.32
C HIS A 683 19.92 -36.18 11.56
N THR A 684 19.12 -37.24 11.62
CA THR A 684 17.71 -37.18 12.05
C THR A 684 17.54 -38.14 13.23
N ALA A 685 17.16 -37.60 14.39
CA ALA A 685 16.73 -38.41 15.53
C ALA A 685 15.22 -38.61 15.46
N VAL A 686 14.77 -39.85 15.68
CA VAL A 686 13.35 -40.22 15.68
C VAL A 686 13.00 -40.70 17.08
N VAL A 687 11.99 -40.09 17.68
CA VAL A 687 11.47 -40.44 19.01
C VAL A 687 10.12 -41.14 18.84
N ASP A 688 9.98 -42.34 19.39
CA ASP A 688 8.70 -43.07 19.40
C ASP A 688 7.77 -42.51 20.48
N LEU A 689 6.91 -41.58 20.10
CA LEU A 689 5.93 -40.95 20.98
C LEU A 689 4.79 -41.91 21.32
N ALA A 690 4.43 -42.82 20.41
CA ALA A 690 3.33 -43.77 20.61
C ALA A 690 3.61 -44.77 21.74
N SER A 691 4.89 -45.02 22.06
CA SER A 691 5.29 -45.84 23.20
C SER A 691 5.14 -45.15 24.58
N LEU A 692 4.96 -43.82 24.60
CA LEU A 692 4.92 -43.03 25.83
C LEU A 692 3.48 -42.96 26.37
N SER A 693 3.22 -43.60 27.50
CA SER A 693 1.87 -43.68 28.09
C SER A 693 1.25 -42.33 28.50
N PHE A 694 2.09 -41.30 28.62
CA PHE A 694 1.71 -39.92 28.95
C PHE A 694 1.53 -39.00 27.72
N TRP A 695 1.85 -39.46 26.51
CA TRP A 695 1.64 -38.69 25.27
C TRP A 695 0.17 -38.74 24.84
N ARG A 696 -0.67 -37.86 25.42
CA ARG A 696 -2.12 -37.84 25.20
C ARG A 696 -2.73 -36.46 25.45
N GLY A 697 -3.79 -36.13 24.72
CA GLY A 697 -4.49 -34.86 24.80
C GLY A 697 -3.76 -33.73 24.05
N LYS A 698 -4.19 -32.49 24.31
CA LYS A 698 -3.66 -31.30 23.63
C LYS A 698 -2.14 -31.17 23.83
N VAL A 699 -1.39 -30.97 22.75
CA VAL A 699 0.05 -30.65 22.82
C VAL A 699 0.21 -29.17 23.16
N ASN A 700 0.75 -28.87 24.34
CA ASN A 700 0.90 -27.48 24.81
C ASN A 700 2.33 -26.96 24.56
N LEU A 701 3.34 -27.75 24.93
CA LEU A 701 4.75 -27.36 24.88
C LEU A 701 5.65 -28.60 24.81
N ILE A 702 6.77 -28.48 24.09
CA ILE A 702 7.88 -29.43 24.18
C ILE A 702 9.13 -28.65 24.62
N ARG A 703 9.69 -28.97 25.79
CA ARG A 703 10.98 -28.41 26.20
C ARG A 703 12.10 -29.27 25.63
N PHE A 704 13.00 -28.63 24.89
CA PHE A 704 14.13 -29.25 24.24
C PHE A 704 15.42 -28.92 25.02
N ASP A 705 15.84 -29.85 25.86
CA ASP A 705 17.09 -29.76 26.63
C ASP A 705 18.16 -30.43 25.76
N TYR A 706 18.78 -29.64 24.89
CA TYR A 706 19.52 -30.16 23.73
C TYR A 706 20.89 -30.74 24.09
N PHE A 707 21.41 -30.47 25.30
CA PHE A 707 22.58 -31.15 25.87
C PHE A 707 22.45 -31.36 27.40
N ASP A 708 22.44 -32.62 27.86
CA ASP A 708 22.50 -33.00 29.29
C ASP A 708 23.88 -32.70 29.91
N SER A 709 24.95 -32.77 29.12
CA SER A 709 26.31 -32.39 29.53
C SER A 709 27.07 -31.67 28.42
N CYS A 710 27.48 -30.43 28.67
CA CYS A 710 28.12 -29.56 27.69
C CYS A 710 29.22 -28.69 28.31
N ALA A 711 29.85 -27.86 27.48
CA ALA A 711 30.68 -26.72 27.83
C ALA A 711 30.04 -25.44 27.30
N VAL A 712 30.40 -24.30 27.91
CA VAL A 712 30.02 -22.98 27.40
C VAL A 712 30.57 -22.82 25.98
N GLY A 713 29.71 -22.41 25.05
CA GLY A 713 30.06 -22.22 23.64
C GLY A 713 29.74 -23.40 22.72
N ASP A 714 29.39 -24.57 23.25
CA ASP A 714 28.92 -25.70 22.43
C ASP A 714 27.66 -25.30 21.64
N VAL A 715 27.54 -25.81 20.40
CA VAL A 715 26.47 -25.43 19.46
C VAL A 715 25.70 -26.65 18.96
N MET A 716 24.38 -26.52 18.80
CA MET A 716 23.58 -27.41 17.96
C MET A 716 22.91 -26.60 16.85
N TYR A 717 22.93 -27.11 15.62
CA TYR A 717 22.11 -26.61 14.53
C TYR A 717 20.89 -27.51 14.35
N VAL A 718 19.71 -26.92 14.17
CA VAL A 718 18.45 -27.64 13.96
C VAL A 718 17.78 -27.13 12.69
N LYS A 719 17.52 -28.04 11.75
CA LYS A 719 16.87 -27.75 10.47
C LYS A 719 15.36 -27.94 10.53
N SER A 720 14.90 -28.96 11.23
CA SER A 720 13.47 -29.18 11.41
C SER A 720 13.15 -29.95 12.67
N ILE A 721 11.95 -29.73 13.19
CA ILE A 721 11.33 -30.52 14.26
C ILE A 721 9.90 -30.85 13.81
N ALA A 722 9.60 -32.13 13.62
CA ALA A 722 8.33 -32.56 13.04
C ALA A 722 7.61 -33.62 13.89
N LEU A 723 6.32 -33.42 14.12
CA LEU A 723 5.40 -34.42 14.66
C LEU A 723 4.78 -35.19 13.49
N LYS A 724 4.99 -36.51 13.43
CA LYS A 724 4.54 -37.38 12.33
C LYS A 724 3.65 -38.51 12.80
#